data_AF-A0A1M7LZA0-F1
#
_entry.id   AF-A0A1M7LZA0-F1
#
_cell.length_a   1.000
_cell.length_b   1.000
_cell.length_c   1.000
_cell.angle_alpha   90.00
_cell.angle_beta   90.00
_cell.angle_gamma   90.00
#
_symmetry.space_group_name_H-M   'P 1'
#
loop_
_entity.id
_entity.type
_entity.pdbx_description
1 polymer ?
#
loop_
_entity_poly.entity_id
_entity_poly.type
_entity_poly.pdbx_seq_one_letter_code
_entity_poly.pdbx_strand_id
1 'polypeptide(L)'
;MKNSLFKRAIAVVAAAPLALTQCLTVANAETNDAAQATSNVQDENKNEKVTLESLLFIDPTETVSSWNQVVSIKLDTLEKRSGEFDFSKIANEIIARAGQYKDIAEYGLNELIIPNGVNYQVKGNNDIVITGKVSEPDFNRNLSLTSGQALAAQAEAYGRPNLNKIDFSDIKAGGDFTITIEASKLRAGTEVPVKFEYKVGDKTYAAGEIFDFALDIMAKVKAKGDAALEKEIPAQLLDKAKADYAEKIKNVTDKIQKAKNKFQNACKTNKTREYANVAAIIAEANEKLKNHNINRTIPATATDIATKKIVAEFYTQLLNTISTKGDIAITSADLGTFADSLTDIKGSIANAIANGEARFADAEQEDVKKWVESQGYAFVDSYKKITAKVDFSTINTKDAGSVDVQIERVLVTETTASTTTSSTTTTSTTTSTESTTSTESTTSTTSTESTTSTTSTESTTSTTSTESTTSTTSTTSTTSTESTTSTTGEPTTSSTTSSTTTETLPAATTSIIKSYVTFDTQSAFYVSIDEAFDKAQISNVVLHERYIEGYTLNGKKVVVKEDERIKDITDVNFGTATPSNTYKTDSTNFKYEIPVYANGAVLKDIDGKDVTVTVYIARKGDANLDNLVDSNDASQVLSYYARLSTNDSANAVYEEQLSKSALATDPRSEYEEFAAFLADVHHGADQSVGREVKKNNRLIDANDASWILSFYAKISSEDYKDMTDKQIWDVVSKKK
;
A
#
# COMPACT_ATOMS: atom_id res chain seq x y z
N MET A 1 -2.74 6.23 9.98
CA MET A 1 -2.07 7.54 9.83
C MET A 1 -2.36 8.40 11.06
N LYS A 2 -1.76 8.03 12.20
CA LYS A 2 -1.76 8.85 13.41
C LYS A 2 -0.36 9.46 13.48
N ASN A 3 -0.30 10.78 13.72
CA ASN A 3 0.85 11.52 14.25
C ASN A 3 2.11 11.61 13.38
N SER A 4 2.07 12.51 12.39
CA SER A 4 3.15 12.69 11.40
C SER A 4 4.03 13.93 11.63
N LEU A 5 4.27 14.35 12.87
CA LEU A 5 5.30 15.39 13.11
C LEU A 5 6.66 14.95 12.61
N PHE A 6 6.90 13.67 12.84
CA PHE A 6 8.06 12.91 12.45
C PHE A 6 8.24 12.80 10.91
N LYS A 7 7.17 12.42 10.20
CA LYS A 7 7.19 12.40 8.72
C LYS A 7 7.24 13.80 8.13
N ARG A 8 6.77 14.83 8.85
CA ARG A 8 6.83 16.23 8.44
C ARG A 8 8.19 16.86 8.70
N ALA A 9 8.89 16.53 9.78
CA ALA A 9 10.25 17.02 10.03
C ALA A 9 11.24 16.42 9.01
N ILE A 10 11.18 15.10 8.75
CA ILE A 10 11.92 14.49 7.63
C ILE A 10 11.45 15.08 6.30
N ALA A 11 10.13 15.18 6.06
CA ALA A 11 9.65 15.72 4.80
C ALA A 11 9.97 17.21 4.63
N VAL A 12 10.20 18.01 5.67
CA VAL A 12 10.52 19.45 5.54
C VAL A 12 12.02 19.65 5.35
N VAL A 13 12.85 18.94 6.12
CA VAL A 13 14.31 19.00 5.99
C VAL A 13 14.78 18.29 4.71
N ALA A 14 14.16 17.18 4.32
CA ALA A 14 14.37 16.55 3.01
C ALA A 14 13.58 17.24 1.87
N ALA A 15 12.49 17.98 2.16
CA ALA A 15 11.83 18.81 1.15
C ALA A 15 12.67 20.00 0.74
N ALA A 16 13.62 20.50 1.52
CA ALA A 16 14.43 21.63 1.04
C ALA A 16 15.21 21.24 -0.24
N PRO A 17 16.02 20.16 -0.26
CA PRO A 17 16.65 19.64 -1.47
C PRO A 17 15.66 19.16 -2.55
N LEU A 18 14.54 18.52 -2.15
CA LEU A 18 13.49 18.07 -3.09
C LEU A 18 12.67 19.23 -3.70
N ALA A 19 12.48 20.34 -2.99
CA ALA A 19 11.76 21.53 -3.46
C ALA A 19 12.68 22.38 -4.34
N LEU A 20 13.96 22.49 -3.96
CA LEU A 20 15.01 23.07 -4.80
C LEU A 20 15.09 22.35 -6.15
N THR A 21 15.14 21.02 -6.12
CA THR A 21 15.10 20.21 -7.34
C THR A 21 13.75 20.28 -8.02
N GLN A 22 12.61 20.19 -7.33
CA GLN A 22 11.28 20.26 -7.98
C GLN A 22 11.05 21.60 -8.72
N CYS A 23 11.44 22.74 -8.14
CA CYS A 23 11.38 24.04 -8.81
C CYS A 23 12.25 24.09 -10.07
N LEU A 24 13.47 23.54 -10.01
CA LEU A 24 14.36 23.43 -11.17
C LEU A 24 13.85 22.42 -12.18
N THR A 25 13.28 21.31 -11.71
CA THR A 25 12.88 20.21 -12.57
C THR A 25 11.82 20.75 -13.53
N VAL A 26 10.73 21.41 -13.11
CA VAL A 26 9.67 21.87 -14.05
C VAL A 26 10.13 22.88 -15.13
N ALA A 27 11.39 23.32 -15.07
CA ALA A 27 11.98 24.36 -15.89
C ALA A 27 12.52 23.87 -17.26
N ASN A 28 13.23 22.74 -17.40
CA ASN A 28 14.18 22.53 -18.53
C ASN A 28 13.77 21.49 -19.60
N ALA A 29 13.02 21.83 -20.65
CA ALA A 29 12.95 20.97 -21.84
C ALA A 29 13.26 21.73 -23.16
N GLU A 30 13.45 21.05 -24.29
CA GLU A 30 13.79 21.66 -25.60
C GLU A 30 12.76 21.31 -26.69
N THR A 31 12.60 22.07 -27.80
CA THR A 31 13.59 22.50 -28.83
C THR A 31 13.43 23.92 -29.42
N ASN A 32 14.57 24.55 -29.78
CA ASN A 32 14.87 25.61 -30.79
C ASN A 32 13.91 26.81 -30.94
N ASP A 33 14.29 27.99 -30.43
CA ASP A 33 14.80 29.15 -31.20
C ASP A 33 15.22 30.30 -30.25
N ALA A 34 16.17 31.13 -30.69
CA ALA A 34 16.90 32.09 -29.87
C ALA A 34 16.15 33.39 -29.51
N ALA A 35 16.42 33.95 -28.31
CA ALA A 35 17.14 35.23 -28.12
C ALA A 35 16.70 36.09 -26.89
N GLN A 36 17.70 36.42 -26.07
CA GLN A 36 17.98 37.67 -25.29
C GLN A 36 16.96 38.19 -24.24
N ALA A 37 17.31 38.87 -23.13
CA ALA A 37 18.48 39.16 -22.27
C ALA A 37 17.87 39.99 -21.09
N THR A 38 18.37 39.97 -19.84
CA THR A 38 19.31 40.99 -19.30
C THR A 38 19.87 40.63 -17.91
N SER A 39 21.21 40.54 -17.87
CA SER A 39 22.24 41.14 -16.99
C SER A 39 22.17 41.20 -15.45
N ASN A 40 23.33 40.78 -14.88
CA ASN A 40 24.02 41.14 -13.63
C ASN A 40 23.88 40.24 -12.39
N VAL A 41 24.17 38.94 -12.55
CA VAL A 41 25.00 38.12 -11.65
C VAL A 41 25.81 37.17 -12.56
N GLN A 42 27.10 36.98 -12.28
CA GLN A 42 28.10 36.19 -13.05
C GLN A 42 27.59 35.47 -14.31
N ASP A 43 28.02 35.97 -15.48
CA ASP A 43 27.80 35.37 -16.81
C ASP A 43 28.40 33.95 -16.99
N GLU A 44 29.14 33.43 -16.00
CA GLU A 44 29.81 32.13 -16.05
C GLU A 44 28.84 30.94 -15.85
N ASN A 45 27.70 31.12 -15.19
CA ASN A 45 26.78 30.02 -14.83
C ASN A 45 25.66 29.72 -15.84
N LYS A 46 25.58 30.41 -16.98
CA LYS A 46 24.47 30.22 -17.94
C LYS A 46 24.45 28.85 -18.62
N ASN A 47 25.62 28.22 -18.78
CA ASN A 47 25.79 26.95 -19.49
C ASN A 47 26.24 25.78 -18.60
N GLU A 48 26.41 26.00 -17.30
CA GLU A 48 26.81 24.92 -16.38
C GLU A 48 25.60 24.13 -15.88
N LYS A 49 25.84 22.85 -15.60
CA LYS A 49 24.82 21.97 -15.03
C LYS A 49 24.57 22.36 -13.59
N VAL A 50 23.30 22.48 -13.20
CA VAL A 50 22.93 22.69 -11.81
C VAL A 50 23.14 21.38 -11.04
N THR A 51 24.14 21.37 -10.15
CA THR A 51 24.45 20.26 -9.24
C THR A 51 24.00 20.61 -7.82
N LEU A 52 23.93 19.60 -6.94
CA LEU A 52 23.61 19.86 -5.53
C LEU A 52 24.69 20.74 -4.88
N GLU A 53 25.95 20.52 -5.23
CA GLU A 53 27.08 21.35 -4.79
C GLU A 53 26.90 22.82 -5.19
N SER A 54 26.49 23.09 -6.44
CA SER A 54 26.25 24.46 -6.91
C SER A 54 25.14 25.19 -6.14
N LEU A 55 24.14 24.46 -5.63
CA LEU A 55 23.07 25.02 -4.81
C LEU A 55 23.47 25.19 -3.35
N LEU A 56 24.41 24.39 -2.85
CA LEU A 56 24.91 24.46 -1.47
C LEU A 56 26.12 25.38 -1.33
N PHE A 57 26.74 25.78 -2.43
CA PHE A 57 27.93 26.65 -2.47
C PHE A 57 27.66 28.00 -1.78
N ILE A 58 28.67 28.48 -1.07
CA ILE A 58 28.74 29.85 -0.55
C ILE A 58 30.16 30.34 -0.82
N ASP A 59 30.32 31.49 -1.48
CA ASP A 59 31.64 32.08 -1.71
C ASP A 59 32.40 32.22 -0.37
N PRO A 60 33.72 31.93 -0.30
CA PRO A 60 34.46 31.98 0.96
C PRO A 60 34.40 33.33 1.69
N THR A 61 34.11 34.42 0.97
CA THR A 61 33.98 35.77 1.52
C THR A 61 32.56 36.12 1.98
N GLU A 62 31.58 35.26 1.70
CA GLU A 62 30.16 35.44 2.00
C GLU A 62 29.70 34.51 3.13
N THR A 63 28.53 34.81 3.69
CA THR A 63 27.94 34.02 4.80
C THR A 63 26.56 33.45 4.48
N VAL A 64 25.98 33.79 3.33
CA VAL A 64 24.63 33.32 2.92
C VAL A 64 24.70 32.80 1.49
N SER A 65 24.02 31.69 1.23
CA SER A 65 23.93 31.11 -0.11
C SER A 65 23.07 31.96 -1.05
N SER A 66 23.47 32.00 -2.33
CA SER A 66 22.73 32.63 -3.42
C SER A 66 21.96 31.62 -4.27
N TRP A 67 21.65 30.43 -3.75
CA TRP A 67 20.96 29.35 -4.47
C TRP A 67 19.70 29.83 -5.20
N ASN A 68 18.93 30.74 -4.60
CA ASN A 68 17.68 31.27 -5.17
C ASN A 68 17.93 32.06 -6.46
N GLN A 69 19.07 32.76 -6.53
CA GLN A 69 19.51 33.44 -7.75
C GLN A 69 19.97 32.43 -8.80
N VAL A 70 20.72 31.39 -8.41
CA VAL A 70 21.12 30.30 -9.33
C VAL A 70 19.89 29.65 -9.98
N VAL A 71 18.89 29.31 -9.16
CA VAL A 71 17.61 28.73 -9.64
C VAL A 71 16.86 29.73 -10.53
N SER A 72 16.75 31.00 -10.12
CA SER A 72 16.06 32.02 -10.92
C SER A 72 16.74 32.26 -12.27
N ILE A 73 18.07 32.30 -12.32
CA ILE A 73 18.82 32.47 -13.56
C ILE A 73 18.61 31.27 -14.48
N LYS A 74 18.60 30.05 -13.94
CA LYS A 74 18.32 28.86 -14.75
C LYS A 74 16.89 28.87 -15.31
N LEU A 75 15.90 29.32 -14.52
CA LEU A 75 14.51 29.54 -14.97
C LEU A 75 14.39 30.62 -16.07
N ASP A 76 15.34 31.56 -16.17
CA ASP A 76 15.36 32.54 -17.26
C ASP A 76 15.88 31.95 -18.57
N THR A 77 16.75 30.94 -18.49
CA THR A 77 17.37 30.29 -19.66
C THR A 77 16.50 29.22 -20.31
N LEU A 78 15.22 29.09 -19.92
CA LEU A 78 14.36 28.02 -20.38
C LEU A 78 13.88 28.18 -21.82
N GLU A 79 14.13 27.14 -22.61
CA GLU A 79 13.63 27.05 -23.98
C GLU A 79 12.19 26.51 -24.02
N LYS A 80 11.90 25.35 -23.40
CA LYS A 80 10.54 24.79 -23.28
C LYS A 80 9.93 25.13 -21.93
N ARG A 81 8.82 25.84 -22.02
CA ARG A 81 8.07 26.33 -20.86
C ARG A 81 6.74 25.62 -20.66
N SER A 82 6.51 24.44 -21.26
CA SER A 82 5.31 23.64 -20.99
C SER A 82 5.46 22.17 -21.43
N GLY A 83 4.69 21.28 -20.83
CA GLY A 83 4.66 19.86 -21.20
C GLY A 83 3.61 19.07 -20.40
N GLU A 84 3.62 17.75 -20.56
CA GLU A 84 2.71 16.83 -19.87
C GLU A 84 3.49 15.89 -18.95
N PHE A 85 2.93 15.58 -17.79
CA PHE A 85 3.45 14.59 -16.86
C PHE A 85 2.76 13.25 -17.07
N ASP A 86 3.56 12.20 -17.27
CA ASP A 86 3.07 10.82 -17.21
C ASP A 86 3.03 10.33 -15.75
N PHE A 87 1.82 10.22 -15.20
CA PHE A 87 1.58 9.70 -13.86
C PHE A 87 1.26 8.20 -13.82
N SER A 88 1.25 7.51 -14.96
CA SER A 88 0.76 6.13 -15.07
C SER A 88 1.54 5.16 -14.19
N LYS A 89 2.87 5.31 -14.11
CA LYS A 89 3.72 4.47 -13.24
C LYS A 89 3.40 4.64 -11.75
N ILE A 90 3.25 5.87 -11.28
CA ILE A 90 2.87 6.14 -9.88
C ILE A 90 1.45 5.63 -9.61
N ALA A 91 0.52 5.89 -10.53
CA ALA A 91 -0.86 5.47 -10.38
C ALA A 91 -0.95 3.95 -10.24
N ASN A 92 -0.23 3.20 -11.08
CA ASN A 92 -0.15 1.74 -10.99
C ASN A 92 0.34 1.27 -9.62
N GLU A 93 1.34 1.94 -9.02
CA GLU A 93 1.77 1.59 -7.66
C GLU A 93 0.71 1.92 -6.61
N ILE A 94 0.08 3.10 -6.71
CA ILE A 94 -1.00 3.50 -5.77
C ILE A 94 -2.11 2.44 -5.81
N ILE A 95 -2.51 2.03 -7.02
CA ILE A 95 -3.51 0.99 -7.27
C ILE A 95 -3.06 -0.35 -6.67
N ALA A 96 -1.83 -0.79 -6.92
CA ALA A 96 -1.28 -2.04 -6.38
C ALA A 96 -1.28 -2.07 -4.83
N ARG A 97 -1.20 -0.89 -4.18
CA ARG A 97 -1.16 -0.76 -2.72
C ARG A 97 -2.49 -0.33 -2.09
N ALA A 98 -3.55 -0.18 -2.88
CA ALA A 98 -4.86 0.30 -2.42
C ALA A 98 -5.67 -0.75 -1.64
N GLY A 99 -5.28 -2.03 -1.68
CA GLY A 99 -5.96 -3.11 -0.98
C GLY A 99 -7.42 -3.25 -1.42
N GLN A 100 -8.37 -3.28 -0.48
CA GLN A 100 -9.81 -3.38 -0.76
C GLN A 100 -10.40 -2.19 -1.55
N TYR A 101 -9.61 -1.14 -1.83
CA TYR A 101 -10.01 0.04 -2.61
C TYR A 101 -9.40 0.04 -4.02
N LYS A 102 -8.84 -1.09 -4.47
CA LYS A 102 -8.11 -1.18 -5.74
C LYS A 102 -8.95 -0.74 -6.94
N ASP A 103 -10.19 -1.20 -7.04
CA ASP A 103 -11.11 -0.87 -8.13
C ASP A 103 -11.53 0.61 -8.13
N ILE A 104 -11.75 1.20 -6.95
CA ILE A 104 -11.99 2.64 -6.79
C ILE A 104 -10.74 3.45 -7.19
N ALA A 105 -9.55 3.01 -6.77
CA ALA A 105 -8.28 3.68 -7.09
C ALA A 105 -7.99 3.62 -8.60
N GLU A 106 -8.23 2.46 -9.22
CA GLU A 106 -8.10 2.25 -10.65
C GLU A 106 -9.07 3.15 -11.42
N TYR A 107 -10.35 3.16 -11.04
CA TYR A 107 -11.33 4.06 -11.65
C TYR A 107 -10.94 5.54 -11.49
N GLY A 108 -10.60 5.97 -10.29
CA GLY A 108 -10.26 7.36 -10.00
C GLY A 108 -9.00 7.84 -10.73
N LEU A 109 -7.97 7.01 -10.84
CA LEU A 109 -6.70 7.40 -11.46
C LEU A 109 -6.72 7.16 -12.97
N ASN A 110 -7.01 5.94 -13.41
CA ASN A 110 -6.85 5.52 -14.81
C ASN A 110 -8.01 5.95 -15.70
N GLU A 111 -9.18 6.26 -15.14
CA GLU A 111 -10.34 6.69 -15.94
C GLU A 111 -10.75 8.14 -15.71
N LEU A 112 -10.60 8.66 -14.49
CA LEU A 112 -11.05 10.02 -14.17
C LEU A 112 -9.96 11.08 -14.29
N ILE A 113 -8.68 10.74 -14.15
CA ILE A 113 -7.59 11.73 -14.10
C ILE A 113 -6.63 11.56 -15.27
N ILE A 114 -5.95 10.40 -15.36
CA ILE A 114 -4.88 10.17 -16.35
C ILE A 114 -5.33 10.42 -17.79
N PRO A 115 -6.52 9.99 -18.24
CA PRO A 115 -6.94 10.23 -19.63
C PRO A 115 -7.12 11.71 -19.99
N ASN A 116 -7.27 12.60 -19.00
CA ASN A 116 -7.38 14.04 -19.24
C ASN A 116 -5.99 14.71 -19.37
N GLY A 117 -4.91 14.01 -19.04
CA GLY A 117 -3.55 14.55 -18.97
C GLY A 117 -3.34 15.50 -17.78
N VAL A 118 -2.09 15.65 -17.37
CA VAL A 118 -1.68 16.66 -16.38
C VAL A 118 -0.54 17.46 -16.96
N ASN A 119 -0.76 18.75 -17.15
CA ASN A 119 0.14 19.63 -17.87
C ASN A 119 0.89 20.55 -16.91
N TYR A 120 2.09 20.98 -17.29
CA TYR A 120 2.79 22.08 -16.65
C TYR A 120 3.06 23.21 -17.64
N GLN A 121 3.18 24.42 -17.11
CA GLN A 121 3.59 25.61 -17.84
C GLN A 121 4.42 26.54 -16.95
N VAL A 122 5.59 26.95 -17.41
CA VAL A 122 6.41 28.01 -16.82
C VAL A 122 6.04 29.35 -17.48
N LYS A 123 5.26 30.19 -16.81
CA LYS A 123 4.83 31.51 -17.31
C LYS A 123 6.04 32.42 -17.54
N GLY A 124 5.89 33.48 -18.35
CA GLY A 124 7.00 34.38 -18.71
C GLY A 124 7.70 35.08 -17.53
N ASN A 125 7.05 35.15 -16.36
CA ASN A 125 7.66 35.63 -15.11
C ASN A 125 8.35 34.53 -14.28
N ASN A 126 8.44 33.31 -14.83
CA ASN A 126 8.94 32.08 -14.23
C ASN A 126 8.02 31.36 -13.24
N ASP A 127 6.78 31.82 -13.03
CA ASP A 127 5.84 31.05 -12.21
C ASP A 127 5.48 29.73 -12.90
N ILE A 128 5.49 28.64 -12.14
CA ILE A 128 5.17 27.31 -12.63
C ILE A 128 3.70 27.03 -12.35
N VAL A 129 2.95 26.64 -13.36
CA VAL A 129 1.53 26.30 -13.27
C VAL A 129 1.32 24.87 -13.71
N ILE A 130 0.73 24.06 -12.85
CA ILE A 130 0.35 22.68 -13.13
C ILE A 130 -1.17 22.61 -13.22
N THR A 131 -1.70 22.09 -14.32
CA THR A 131 -3.13 21.97 -14.55
C THR A 131 -3.52 20.54 -14.89
N GLY A 132 -4.73 20.15 -14.51
CA GLY A 132 -5.32 18.88 -14.93
C GLY A 132 -6.80 18.85 -14.63
N LYS A 133 -7.46 17.76 -15.03
CA LYS A 133 -8.91 17.63 -14.93
C LYS A 133 -9.30 16.29 -14.33
N VAL A 134 -10.28 16.34 -13.44
CA VAL A 134 -11.01 15.19 -12.91
C VAL A 134 -12.31 15.08 -13.68
N SER A 135 -12.54 13.97 -14.38
CA SER A 135 -13.80 13.70 -15.06
C SER A 135 -14.94 13.45 -14.08
N GLU A 136 -16.18 13.65 -14.53
CA GLU A 136 -17.36 13.38 -13.72
C GLU A 136 -17.44 11.88 -13.37
N PRO A 137 -17.54 11.53 -12.08
CA PRO A 137 -17.69 10.15 -11.66
C PRO A 137 -19.09 9.61 -11.97
N ASP A 138 -19.16 8.34 -12.36
CA ASP A 138 -20.40 7.58 -12.49
C ASP A 138 -20.76 6.93 -11.15
N PHE A 139 -21.73 7.53 -10.46
CA PHE A 139 -22.20 7.03 -9.16
C PHE A 139 -23.07 5.77 -9.25
N ASN A 140 -23.51 5.34 -10.46
CA ASN A 140 -24.14 4.04 -10.66
C ASN A 140 -23.13 2.91 -10.83
N ARG A 141 -21.84 3.23 -11.03
CA ARG A 141 -20.84 2.22 -11.32
C ARG A 141 -20.70 1.23 -10.19
N ASN A 142 -20.88 -0.05 -10.52
CA ASN A 142 -20.81 -1.16 -9.58
C ASN A 142 -19.35 -1.50 -9.26
N LEU A 143 -18.75 -0.71 -8.38
CA LEU A 143 -17.41 -0.92 -7.82
C LEU A 143 -17.53 -1.24 -6.33
N SER A 144 -16.58 -1.99 -5.80
CA SER A 144 -16.54 -2.36 -4.39
C SER A 144 -16.60 -1.12 -3.51
N LEU A 145 -17.42 -1.17 -2.46
CA LEU A 145 -17.53 -0.09 -1.47
C LEU A 145 -18.16 1.22 -2.00
N THR A 146 -18.77 1.25 -3.20
CA THR A 146 -19.44 2.45 -3.74
C THR A 146 -20.97 2.44 -3.59
N SER A 147 -21.60 3.59 -3.87
CA SER A 147 -23.05 3.75 -3.99
C SER A 147 -23.64 2.83 -5.06
N GLY A 148 -22.97 2.71 -6.21
CA GLY A 148 -23.44 1.91 -7.33
C GLY A 148 -23.52 0.43 -6.98
N GLN A 149 -22.54 -0.12 -6.24
CA GLN A 149 -22.62 -1.50 -5.75
C GLN A 149 -23.77 -1.70 -4.77
N ALA A 150 -23.99 -0.75 -3.85
CA ALA A 150 -25.10 -0.87 -2.91
C ALA A 150 -26.45 -0.87 -3.64
N LEU A 151 -26.64 0.04 -4.59
CA LEU A 151 -27.85 0.11 -5.40
C LEU A 151 -28.03 -1.14 -6.27
N ALA A 152 -26.96 -1.70 -6.82
CA ALA A 152 -26.98 -2.96 -7.56
C ALA A 152 -27.43 -4.14 -6.69
N ALA A 153 -26.94 -4.22 -5.45
CA ALA A 153 -27.39 -5.23 -4.50
C ALA A 153 -28.88 -5.08 -4.18
N GLN A 154 -29.40 -3.85 -4.02
CA GLN A 154 -30.83 -3.62 -3.80
C GLN A 154 -31.65 -3.94 -5.08
N ALA A 155 -31.14 -3.61 -6.26
CA ALA A 155 -31.77 -3.90 -7.54
C ALA A 155 -32.00 -5.40 -7.72
N GLU A 156 -31.00 -6.21 -7.36
CA GLU A 156 -31.06 -7.67 -7.40
C GLU A 156 -31.99 -8.22 -6.32
N ALA A 157 -31.80 -7.82 -5.06
CA ALA A 157 -32.55 -8.35 -3.91
C ALA A 157 -34.07 -8.15 -4.02
N TYR A 158 -34.51 -7.05 -4.64
CA TYR A 158 -35.94 -6.72 -4.77
C TYR A 158 -36.48 -6.84 -6.20
N GLY A 159 -35.67 -7.27 -7.17
CA GLY A 159 -36.07 -7.33 -8.58
C GLY A 159 -36.47 -5.95 -9.13
N ARG A 160 -35.63 -4.93 -8.90
CA ARG A 160 -35.83 -3.53 -9.27
C ARG A 160 -34.67 -3.00 -10.12
N PRO A 161 -34.57 -3.35 -11.42
CA PRO A 161 -33.44 -2.99 -12.26
C PRO A 161 -33.27 -1.47 -12.49
N ASN A 162 -34.31 -0.67 -12.23
CA ASN A 162 -34.24 0.79 -12.32
C ASN A 162 -33.28 1.41 -11.29
N LEU A 163 -33.00 0.71 -10.18
CA LEU A 163 -32.04 1.18 -9.17
C LEU A 163 -30.59 1.22 -9.71
N ASN A 164 -30.30 0.55 -10.83
CA ASN A 164 -28.99 0.60 -11.50
C ASN A 164 -28.84 1.77 -12.48
N LYS A 165 -29.88 2.58 -12.66
CA LYS A 165 -29.96 3.63 -13.68
C LYS A 165 -30.48 4.93 -13.09
N ILE A 166 -29.99 5.30 -11.92
CA ILE A 166 -30.36 6.56 -11.28
C ILE A 166 -29.67 7.70 -12.03
N ASP A 167 -30.42 8.74 -12.35
CA ASP A 167 -29.85 9.95 -12.92
C ASP A 167 -29.14 10.77 -11.83
N PHE A 168 -27.81 10.80 -11.88
CA PHE A 168 -26.95 11.64 -11.03
C PHE A 168 -26.34 12.84 -11.76
N SER A 169 -26.82 13.17 -12.97
CA SER A 169 -26.19 14.17 -13.84
C SER A 169 -26.17 15.61 -13.31
N ASP A 170 -27.02 15.93 -12.33
CA ASP A 170 -27.08 17.19 -11.59
C ASP A 170 -26.05 17.28 -10.45
N ILE A 171 -25.46 16.16 -10.04
CA ILE A 171 -24.39 16.11 -9.05
C ILE A 171 -23.06 16.29 -9.78
N LYS A 172 -22.46 17.48 -9.66
CA LYS A 172 -21.17 17.82 -10.27
C LYS A 172 -20.04 17.61 -9.28
N ALA A 173 -19.17 16.65 -9.58
CA ALA A 173 -18.00 16.32 -8.77
C ALA A 173 -16.69 16.50 -9.54
N GLY A 174 -16.72 16.35 -10.87
CA GLY A 174 -15.60 16.59 -11.78
C GLY A 174 -15.29 18.08 -11.96
N GLY A 175 -14.03 18.38 -12.25
CA GLY A 175 -13.54 19.76 -12.30
C GLY A 175 -12.07 19.85 -12.70
N ASP A 176 -11.61 21.09 -12.88
CA ASP A 176 -10.23 21.40 -13.24
C ASP A 176 -9.45 21.76 -11.98
N PHE A 177 -8.25 21.21 -11.81
CA PHE A 177 -7.32 21.65 -10.76
C PHE A 177 -6.19 22.49 -11.35
N THR A 178 -5.72 23.46 -10.56
CA THR A 178 -4.57 24.30 -10.88
C THR A 178 -3.70 24.48 -9.65
N ILE A 179 -2.42 24.20 -9.79
CA ILE A 179 -1.38 24.47 -8.79
C ILE A 179 -0.48 25.55 -9.38
N THR A 180 -0.21 26.63 -8.65
CA THR A 180 0.77 27.65 -9.07
C THR A 180 1.88 27.73 -8.04
N ILE A 181 3.12 27.54 -8.47
CA ILE A 181 4.34 27.74 -7.68
C ILE A 181 4.93 29.09 -8.14
N GLU A 182 4.97 30.07 -7.23
CA GLU A 182 5.37 31.44 -7.56
C GLU A 182 6.91 31.60 -7.57
N ALA A 183 7.59 30.84 -8.42
CA ALA A 183 9.05 30.86 -8.53
C ALA A 183 9.59 32.23 -9.01
N SER A 184 8.74 33.12 -9.53
CA SER A 184 9.08 34.53 -9.78
C SER A 184 9.61 35.27 -8.53
N LYS A 185 9.27 34.80 -7.33
CA LYS A 185 9.71 35.38 -6.05
C LYS A 185 11.17 35.09 -5.72
N LEU A 186 11.77 34.07 -6.34
CA LEU A 186 13.16 33.66 -6.06
C LEU A 186 14.19 34.76 -6.37
N ARG A 187 13.87 35.68 -7.29
CA ARG A 187 14.72 36.84 -7.59
C ARG A 187 14.90 37.79 -6.40
N ALA A 188 13.92 37.85 -5.51
CA ALA A 188 13.88 38.81 -4.40
C ALA A 188 14.13 38.17 -3.02
N GLY A 189 14.10 36.84 -2.94
CA GLY A 189 14.28 36.11 -1.68
C GLY A 189 14.22 34.60 -1.86
N THR A 190 14.11 33.88 -0.75
CA THR A 190 14.16 32.42 -0.68
C THR A 190 12.79 31.76 -0.49
N GLU A 191 11.74 32.57 -0.26
CA GLU A 191 10.37 32.10 -0.09
C GLU A 191 9.63 31.95 -1.43
N VAL A 192 9.02 30.78 -1.62
CA VAL A 192 8.24 30.40 -2.80
C VAL A 192 6.79 30.11 -2.36
N PRO A 193 5.85 31.04 -2.60
CA PRO A 193 4.43 30.80 -2.39
C PRO A 193 3.87 29.73 -3.33
N VAL A 194 2.85 29.02 -2.85
CA VAL A 194 2.11 28.00 -3.61
C VAL A 194 0.62 28.29 -3.52
N LYS A 195 -0.07 28.22 -4.66
CA LYS A 195 -1.52 28.36 -4.80
C LYS A 195 -2.14 27.06 -5.28
N PHE A 196 -3.36 26.79 -4.82
CA PHE A 196 -4.16 25.65 -5.27
C PHE A 196 -5.60 26.08 -5.52
N GLU A 197 -6.16 25.64 -6.65
CA GLU A 197 -7.55 25.85 -7.01
C GLU A 197 -8.14 24.57 -7.61
N TYR A 198 -9.32 24.15 -7.15
CA TYR A 198 -10.14 23.12 -7.80
C TYR A 198 -11.47 23.72 -8.21
N LYS A 199 -11.72 23.80 -9.52
CA LYS A 199 -12.88 24.48 -10.09
C LYS A 199 -13.92 23.48 -10.58
N VAL A 200 -15.13 23.58 -10.06
CA VAL A 200 -16.30 22.76 -10.43
C VAL A 200 -17.41 23.72 -10.85
N GLY A 201 -17.67 23.82 -12.16
CA GLY A 201 -18.55 24.84 -12.70
C GLY A 201 -18.06 26.26 -12.35
N ASP A 202 -18.91 27.06 -11.72
CA ASP A 202 -18.57 28.43 -11.30
C ASP A 202 -17.94 28.52 -9.90
N LYS A 203 -17.80 27.40 -9.19
CA LYS A 203 -17.24 27.36 -7.83
C LYS A 203 -15.78 26.93 -7.85
N THR A 204 -14.97 27.59 -7.02
CA THR A 204 -13.58 27.24 -6.78
C THR A 204 -13.40 26.82 -5.34
N TYR A 205 -12.69 25.72 -5.12
CA TYR A 205 -12.38 25.14 -3.82
C TYR A 205 -10.87 25.19 -3.57
N ALA A 206 -10.47 25.57 -2.37
CA ALA A 206 -9.11 25.44 -1.87
C ALA A 206 -8.78 23.98 -1.52
N ALA A 207 -7.50 23.66 -1.37
CA ALA A 207 -7.03 22.29 -1.09
C ALA A 207 -7.65 21.73 0.21
N GLY A 208 -7.74 22.55 1.26
CA GLY A 208 -8.34 22.17 2.53
C GLY A 208 -9.87 22.00 2.48
N GLU A 209 -10.54 22.55 1.47
CA GLU A 209 -12.01 22.50 1.32
C GLU A 209 -12.48 21.24 0.56
N ILE A 210 -11.59 20.53 -0.13
CA ILE A 210 -11.92 19.34 -0.94
C ILE A 210 -12.60 18.25 -0.11
N PHE A 211 -12.23 18.09 1.17
CA PHE A 211 -12.86 17.10 2.04
C PHE A 211 -14.35 17.39 2.26
N ASP A 212 -14.69 18.67 2.49
CA ASP A 212 -16.06 19.10 2.70
C ASP A 212 -16.87 19.07 1.41
N PHE A 213 -16.26 19.46 0.30
CA PHE A 213 -16.82 19.26 -1.01
C PHE A 213 -17.18 17.78 -1.26
N ALA A 214 -16.25 16.85 -1.03
CA ALA A 214 -16.48 15.43 -1.23
C ALA A 214 -17.59 14.87 -0.31
N LEU A 215 -17.67 15.33 0.94
CA LEU A 215 -18.75 14.95 1.86
C LEU A 215 -20.12 15.48 1.40
N ASP A 216 -20.19 16.72 0.90
CA ASP A 216 -21.40 17.30 0.32
C ASP A 216 -21.89 16.53 -0.92
N ILE A 217 -20.96 16.14 -1.80
CA ILE A 217 -21.27 15.27 -2.95
C ILE A 217 -21.85 13.93 -2.49
N MET A 218 -21.22 13.25 -1.53
CA MET A 218 -21.72 11.97 -1.03
C MET A 218 -23.08 12.10 -0.33
N ALA A 219 -23.36 13.23 0.33
CA ALA A 219 -24.68 13.49 0.90
C ALA A 219 -25.76 13.62 -0.17
N LYS A 220 -25.46 14.29 -1.30
CA LYS A 220 -26.38 14.38 -2.45
C LYS A 220 -26.60 13.03 -3.13
N VAL A 221 -25.53 12.24 -3.31
CA VAL A 221 -25.62 10.88 -3.86
C VAL A 221 -26.48 9.99 -2.96
N LYS A 222 -26.33 10.10 -1.64
CA LYS A 222 -27.20 9.40 -0.68
C LYS A 222 -28.65 9.81 -0.84
N ALA A 223 -28.95 11.12 -0.87
CA ALA A 223 -30.32 11.61 -0.99
C ALA A 223 -31.00 11.12 -2.28
N LYS A 224 -30.28 11.11 -3.40
CA LYS A 224 -30.79 10.57 -4.67
C LYS A 224 -31.02 9.06 -4.63
N GLY A 225 -30.11 8.30 -4.01
CA GLY A 225 -30.30 6.87 -3.80
C GLY A 225 -31.53 6.57 -2.91
N ASP A 226 -31.68 7.29 -1.79
CA ASP A 226 -32.83 7.15 -0.90
C ASP A 226 -34.17 7.42 -1.62
N ALA A 227 -34.24 8.47 -2.45
CA ALA A 227 -35.42 8.79 -3.25
C ALA A 227 -35.75 7.71 -4.30
N ALA A 228 -34.72 7.11 -4.91
CA ALA A 228 -34.93 5.98 -5.84
C ALA A 228 -35.43 4.73 -5.11
N LEU A 229 -34.90 4.43 -3.92
CA LEU A 229 -35.38 3.33 -3.08
C LEU A 229 -36.84 3.54 -2.67
N GLU A 230 -37.23 4.76 -2.26
CA GLU A 230 -38.62 5.11 -1.94
C GLU A 230 -39.58 4.88 -3.11
N LYS A 231 -39.13 5.15 -4.33
CA LYS A 231 -39.94 4.99 -5.54
C LYS A 231 -40.10 3.53 -5.94
N GLU A 232 -39.03 2.74 -5.85
CA GLU A 232 -38.98 1.40 -6.43
C GLU A 232 -39.31 0.28 -5.41
N ILE A 233 -39.04 0.48 -4.11
CA ILE A 233 -39.17 -0.55 -3.08
C ILE A 233 -40.49 -0.40 -2.29
N PRO A 234 -41.25 -1.49 -2.05
CA PRO A 234 -42.44 -1.44 -1.22
C PRO A 234 -42.16 -0.93 0.20
N ALA A 235 -43.07 -0.12 0.76
CA ALA A 235 -42.89 0.53 2.06
C ALA A 235 -42.49 -0.42 3.21
N GLN A 236 -42.95 -1.68 3.18
CA GLN A 236 -42.66 -2.70 4.20
C GLN A 236 -41.19 -3.15 4.23
N LEU A 237 -40.45 -2.95 3.13
CA LEU A 237 -39.06 -3.39 2.96
C LEU A 237 -38.10 -2.18 2.83
N LEU A 238 -38.65 -0.97 2.75
CA LEU A 238 -37.92 0.26 2.47
C LEU A 238 -36.90 0.60 3.55
N ASP A 239 -37.26 0.43 4.83
CA ASP A 239 -36.37 0.77 5.95
C ASP A 239 -35.09 -0.06 5.93
N LYS A 240 -35.21 -1.36 5.66
CA LYS A 240 -34.05 -2.25 5.51
C LYS A 240 -33.20 -1.85 4.31
N ALA A 241 -33.82 -1.62 3.15
CA ALA A 241 -33.08 -1.23 1.95
C ALA A 241 -32.33 0.10 2.10
N LYS A 242 -32.94 1.08 2.77
CA LYS A 242 -32.28 2.35 3.11
C LYS A 242 -31.16 2.18 4.12
N ALA A 243 -31.31 1.32 5.12
CA ALA A 243 -30.26 1.03 6.09
C ALA A 243 -29.04 0.40 5.40
N ASP A 244 -29.26 -0.62 4.57
CA ASP A 244 -28.20 -1.32 3.83
C ASP A 244 -27.46 -0.35 2.87
N TYR A 245 -28.21 0.50 2.16
CA TYR A 245 -27.63 1.54 1.30
C TYR A 245 -26.82 2.57 2.11
N ALA A 246 -27.38 3.07 3.21
CA ALA A 246 -26.73 4.06 4.07
C ALA A 246 -25.45 3.52 4.71
N GLU A 247 -25.41 2.25 5.11
CA GLU A 247 -24.20 1.61 5.64
C GLU A 247 -23.05 1.61 4.62
N LYS A 248 -23.35 1.34 3.34
CA LYS A 248 -22.34 1.38 2.30
C LYS A 248 -21.79 2.79 2.06
N ILE A 249 -22.68 3.79 1.97
CA ILE A 249 -22.26 5.19 1.84
C ILE A 249 -21.42 5.63 3.05
N LYS A 250 -21.82 5.20 4.25
CA LYS A 250 -21.09 5.48 5.50
C LYS A 250 -19.65 4.97 5.46
N ASN A 251 -19.39 3.81 4.85
CA ASN A 251 -18.03 3.30 4.70
C ASN A 251 -17.10 4.26 3.93
N VAL A 252 -17.62 4.95 2.92
CA VAL A 252 -16.86 5.96 2.15
C VAL A 252 -16.75 7.27 2.92
N THR A 253 -17.86 7.79 3.43
CA THR A 253 -17.86 9.08 4.15
C THR A 253 -17.04 9.04 5.43
N ASP A 254 -17.02 7.91 6.15
CA ASP A 254 -16.15 7.71 7.33
C ASP A 254 -14.67 7.80 6.97
N LYS A 255 -14.26 7.35 5.77
CA LYS A 255 -12.87 7.49 5.32
C LYS A 255 -12.53 8.94 4.99
N ILE A 256 -13.42 9.64 4.30
CA ILE A 256 -13.25 11.07 3.98
C ILE A 256 -13.19 11.87 5.28
N GLN A 257 -14.11 11.64 6.22
CA GLN A 257 -14.12 12.29 7.53
C GLN A 257 -12.86 11.97 8.34
N LYS A 258 -12.38 10.72 8.31
CA LYS A 258 -11.13 10.33 8.97
C LYS A 258 -9.92 11.01 8.34
N ALA A 259 -9.92 11.25 7.02
CA ALA A 259 -8.89 12.03 6.34
C ALA A 259 -8.97 13.50 6.75
N LYS A 260 -10.15 14.10 6.70
CA LYS A 260 -10.43 15.48 7.17
C LYS A 260 -9.97 15.71 8.60
N ASN A 261 -10.37 14.84 9.54
CA ASN A 261 -9.99 14.97 10.95
C ASN A 261 -8.48 14.89 11.14
N LYS A 262 -7.78 14.02 10.40
CA LYS A 262 -6.31 13.95 10.46
C LYS A 262 -5.65 15.18 9.89
N PHE A 263 -6.20 15.73 8.80
CA PHE A 263 -5.76 16.99 8.22
C PHE A 263 -5.98 18.16 9.19
N GLN A 264 -7.15 18.27 9.81
CA GLN A 264 -7.39 19.32 10.81
C GLN A 264 -6.49 19.18 12.04
N ASN A 265 -6.30 17.94 12.53
CA ASN A 265 -5.34 17.67 13.60
C ASN A 265 -3.91 18.01 13.16
N ALA A 266 -3.58 17.79 11.88
CA ALA A 266 -2.29 18.17 11.31
C ALA A 266 -2.01 19.66 11.47
N CYS A 267 -2.99 20.50 11.13
CA CYS A 267 -2.88 21.95 11.18
C CYS A 267 -2.81 22.49 12.61
N LYS A 268 -3.40 21.79 13.59
CA LYS A 268 -3.41 22.19 15.01
C LYS A 268 -2.25 21.61 15.83
N THR A 269 -1.38 20.82 15.22
CA THR A 269 -0.31 20.14 15.96
C THR A 269 0.80 21.13 16.32
N ASN A 270 1.15 21.17 17.62
CA ASN A 270 2.29 21.91 18.12
C ASN A 270 3.30 20.94 18.77
N LYS A 271 4.49 20.76 18.19
CA LYS A 271 5.60 20.05 18.86
C LYS A 271 6.96 20.51 18.34
N THR A 272 7.97 20.30 19.17
CA THR A 272 9.40 20.50 18.86
C THR A 272 10.17 19.22 19.17
N ARG A 273 11.21 18.93 18.38
CA ARG A 273 12.12 17.79 18.52
C ARG A 273 13.52 18.16 18.06
N GLU A 274 14.50 17.47 18.60
CA GLU A 274 15.91 17.60 18.24
C GLU A 274 16.50 16.20 18.06
N TYR A 275 17.42 16.06 17.11
CA TYR A 275 18.05 14.79 16.75
C TYR A 275 19.49 15.02 16.35
N ALA A 276 20.35 14.06 16.67
CA ALA A 276 21.76 14.11 16.28
C ALA A 276 21.97 14.03 14.76
N ASN A 277 21.16 13.24 14.05
CA ASN A 277 21.25 13.00 12.60
C ASN A 277 19.97 12.36 12.05
N VAL A 278 19.86 12.22 10.73
CA VAL A 278 18.66 11.66 10.08
C VAL A 278 18.39 10.19 10.44
N ALA A 279 19.43 9.38 10.67
CA ALA A 279 19.26 7.99 11.09
C ALA A 279 18.53 7.88 12.44
N ALA A 280 18.85 8.76 13.40
CA ALA A 280 18.15 8.84 14.69
C ALA A 280 16.68 9.22 14.52
N ILE A 281 16.38 10.10 13.56
CA ILE A 281 15.00 10.38 13.16
C ILE A 281 14.39 9.06 12.67
N ILE A 282 14.89 8.46 11.59
CA ILE A 282 14.34 7.22 10.99
C ILE A 282 14.13 6.09 12.03
N ALA A 283 15.03 5.91 12.98
CA ALA A 283 14.91 4.94 14.06
C ALA A 283 13.65 5.17 14.92
N GLU A 284 13.39 6.41 15.37
CA GLU A 284 12.16 6.76 16.11
C GLU A 284 10.91 6.55 15.24
N ALA A 285 11.00 6.72 13.92
CA ALA A 285 9.92 6.37 12.99
C ALA A 285 9.54 4.90 13.12
N ASN A 286 10.55 4.05 12.99
CA ASN A 286 10.39 2.61 12.90
C ASN A 286 9.89 2.07 14.24
N GLU A 287 10.37 2.62 15.35
CA GLU A 287 9.85 2.31 16.68
C GLU A 287 8.37 2.67 16.82
N LYS A 288 7.95 3.85 16.33
CA LYS A 288 6.52 4.22 16.32
C LYS A 288 5.68 3.33 15.41
N LEU A 289 6.21 2.88 14.27
CA LEU A 289 5.50 1.95 13.39
C LEU A 289 5.28 0.60 14.10
N LYS A 290 6.31 0.09 14.79
CA LYS A 290 6.24 -1.11 15.63
C LYS A 290 5.20 -0.95 16.76
N ASN A 291 5.25 0.17 17.50
CA ASN A 291 4.32 0.47 18.60
C ASN A 291 2.87 0.65 18.15
N HIS A 292 2.62 0.80 16.84
CA HIS A 292 1.29 0.88 16.26
C HIS A 292 0.90 -0.38 15.47
N ASN A 293 1.62 -1.48 15.65
CA ASN A 293 1.41 -2.78 14.99
C ASN A 293 1.37 -2.64 13.46
N ILE A 294 2.16 -1.72 12.91
CA ILE A 294 2.29 -1.54 11.46
C ILE A 294 3.49 -2.37 11.02
N ASN A 295 3.24 -3.47 10.29
CA ASN A 295 4.26 -4.34 9.73
C ASN A 295 4.95 -3.70 8.49
N ARG A 296 5.55 -2.53 8.68
CA ARG A 296 6.34 -1.81 7.67
C ARG A 296 7.54 -1.17 8.35
N THR A 297 8.70 -1.34 7.73
CA THR A 297 9.96 -0.72 8.16
C THR A 297 10.41 0.26 7.09
N ILE A 298 10.74 1.47 7.53
CA ILE A 298 11.41 2.48 6.71
C ILE A 298 12.91 2.10 6.70
N PRO A 299 13.59 2.07 5.54
CA PRO A 299 15.03 1.86 5.48
C PRO A 299 15.78 2.79 6.43
N ALA A 300 16.92 2.34 6.94
CA ALA A 300 17.63 3.00 8.04
C ALA A 300 18.26 4.35 7.66
N THR A 301 18.49 4.58 6.37
CA THR A 301 19.16 5.78 5.84
C THR A 301 18.24 6.53 4.86
N ALA A 302 18.46 7.83 4.69
CA ALA A 302 17.77 8.64 3.70
C ALA A 302 18.17 8.24 2.28
N THR A 303 19.42 7.83 2.06
CA THR A 303 19.91 7.27 0.80
C THR A 303 19.10 6.05 0.39
N ASP A 304 18.95 5.05 1.26
CA ASP A 304 18.15 3.84 0.97
C ASP A 304 16.66 4.15 0.72
N ILE A 305 16.15 5.22 1.32
CA ILE A 305 14.79 5.70 1.06
C ILE A 305 14.71 6.32 -0.35
N ALA A 306 15.68 7.15 -0.72
CA ALA A 306 15.69 7.90 -1.96
C ALA A 306 16.07 7.04 -3.19
N THR A 307 16.79 5.93 -2.98
CA THR A 307 17.14 4.95 -4.01
C THR A 307 16.08 3.86 -4.18
N LYS A 308 15.01 3.84 -3.36
CA LYS A 308 13.89 2.93 -3.59
C LYS A 308 13.39 3.09 -5.01
N LYS A 309 13.26 1.96 -5.72
CA LYS A 309 12.88 1.89 -7.14
C LYS A 309 11.81 2.90 -7.52
N ILE A 310 10.69 2.94 -6.79
CA ILE A 310 9.60 3.88 -7.10
C ILE A 310 9.97 5.37 -6.95
N VAL A 311 10.76 5.72 -5.94
CA VAL A 311 11.18 7.10 -5.69
C VAL A 311 12.18 7.53 -6.75
N ALA A 312 13.17 6.68 -7.02
CA ALA A 312 14.19 6.92 -8.02
C ALA A 312 13.60 6.98 -9.43
N GLU A 313 12.79 6.01 -9.84
CA GLU A 313 12.17 5.98 -11.17
C GLU A 313 11.24 7.17 -11.39
N PHE A 314 10.45 7.56 -10.39
CA PHE A 314 9.59 8.74 -10.52
C PHE A 314 10.41 10.02 -10.62
N TYR A 315 11.42 10.18 -9.76
CA TYR A 315 12.27 11.36 -9.77
C TYR A 315 13.05 11.47 -11.08
N THR A 316 13.58 10.36 -11.60
CA THR A 316 14.22 10.28 -12.91
C THR A 316 13.25 10.52 -14.05
N GLN A 317 12.02 9.98 -14.01
CA GLN A 317 11.01 10.24 -15.04
C GLN A 317 10.61 11.71 -15.06
N LEU A 318 10.40 12.30 -13.88
CA LEU A 318 10.13 13.71 -13.70
C LEU A 318 11.28 14.48 -14.33
N LEU A 319 12.53 14.32 -13.85
CA LEU A 319 13.73 14.94 -14.42
C LEU A 319 13.89 14.74 -15.93
N ASN A 320 13.66 13.55 -16.47
CA ASN A 320 13.81 13.31 -17.91
C ASN A 320 12.75 14.06 -18.73
N THR A 321 11.57 14.29 -18.17
CA THR A 321 10.48 15.03 -18.83
C THR A 321 10.81 16.52 -18.95
N ILE A 322 11.63 17.03 -18.04
CA ILE A 322 11.79 18.45 -17.73
C ILE A 322 13.25 18.88 -17.52
N SER A 323 14.22 18.03 -17.83
CA SER A 323 15.65 18.30 -17.91
C SER A 323 16.26 17.44 -19.03
N THR A 324 15.70 17.57 -20.24
CA THR A 324 16.02 16.67 -21.37
C THR A 324 17.48 16.76 -21.82
N LYS A 325 18.16 17.89 -21.56
CA LYS A 325 19.61 18.09 -21.80
C LYS A 325 20.51 17.58 -20.65
N GLY A 326 19.93 17.18 -19.52
CA GLY A 326 20.71 16.85 -18.31
C GLY A 326 21.35 18.08 -17.68
N ASP A 327 20.69 19.23 -17.81
CA ASP A 327 21.09 20.52 -17.24
C ASP A 327 20.92 20.58 -15.72
N ILE A 328 20.16 19.64 -15.16
CA ILE A 328 20.04 19.40 -13.72
C ILE A 328 20.68 18.04 -13.46
N ALA A 329 21.83 18.07 -12.80
CA ALA A 329 22.59 16.89 -12.44
C ALA A 329 22.48 16.65 -10.92
N ILE A 330 21.24 16.40 -10.48
CA ILE A 330 20.92 16.08 -9.09
C ILE A 330 20.05 14.85 -9.11
N THR A 331 20.56 13.71 -8.67
CA THR A 331 19.85 12.44 -8.60
C THR A 331 19.10 12.30 -7.27
N SER A 332 18.16 11.35 -7.17
CA SER A 332 17.51 11.06 -5.89
C SER A 332 18.52 10.54 -4.85
N ALA A 333 19.56 9.83 -5.29
CA ALA A 333 20.63 9.35 -4.42
C ALA A 333 21.47 10.50 -3.83
N ASP A 334 21.74 11.55 -4.61
CA ASP A 334 22.46 12.74 -4.12
C ASP A 334 21.69 13.43 -3.01
N LEU A 335 20.37 13.56 -3.16
CA LEU A 335 19.48 14.12 -2.14
C LEU A 335 19.44 13.26 -0.88
N GLY A 336 19.43 11.93 -1.03
CA GLY A 336 19.49 10.99 0.07
C GLY A 336 20.81 11.07 0.85
N THR A 337 21.93 11.14 0.11
CA THR A 337 23.28 11.27 0.69
C THR A 337 23.43 12.57 1.44
N PHE A 338 22.98 13.68 0.87
CA PHE A 338 22.98 14.97 1.56
C PHE A 338 22.13 14.93 2.82
N ALA A 339 20.92 14.34 2.77
CA ALA A 339 20.10 14.19 3.96
C ALA A 339 20.81 13.38 5.06
N ASP A 340 21.49 12.28 4.71
CA ASP A 340 22.26 11.49 5.68
C ASP A 340 23.45 12.26 6.28
N SER A 341 23.97 13.27 5.58
CA SER A 341 25.07 14.12 6.08
C SER A 341 24.63 15.15 7.13
N LEU A 342 23.31 15.36 7.30
CA LEU A 342 22.79 16.37 8.21
C LEU A 342 22.94 15.96 9.68
N THR A 343 23.36 16.94 10.49
CA THR A 343 23.58 16.83 11.94
C THR A 343 22.85 17.95 12.68
N ASP A 344 22.77 17.86 14.01
CA ASP A 344 22.14 18.87 14.88
C ASP A 344 20.76 19.33 14.40
N ILE A 345 19.91 18.34 14.09
CA ILE A 345 18.64 18.57 13.41
C ILE A 345 17.59 18.98 14.43
N LYS A 346 17.02 20.17 14.26
CA LYS A 346 15.89 20.68 15.04
C LYS A 346 14.66 20.79 14.16
N GLY A 347 13.56 20.24 14.63
CA GLY A 347 12.28 20.27 13.92
C GLY A 347 11.18 20.78 14.82
N SER A 348 10.42 21.75 14.34
CA SER A 348 9.21 22.23 14.99
C SER A 348 8.04 22.27 14.02
N ILE A 349 6.84 22.17 14.56
CA ILE A 349 5.63 22.55 13.86
C ILE A 349 4.70 23.19 14.86
N ALA A 350 4.13 24.32 14.49
CA ALA A 350 3.14 25.01 15.27
C ALA A 350 2.17 25.73 14.33
N ASN A 351 0.86 25.65 14.61
CA ASN A 351 -0.17 26.36 13.84
C ASN A 351 -0.02 26.19 12.32
N ALA A 352 0.20 24.96 11.84
CA ALA A 352 0.39 24.63 10.42
C ALA A 352 1.64 25.24 9.76
N ILE A 353 2.60 25.71 10.55
CA ILE A 353 3.92 26.16 10.08
C ILE A 353 4.94 25.17 10.60
N ALA A 354 5.65 24.48 9.71
CA ALA A 354 6.73 23.57 10.06
C ALA A 354 8.08 24.24 9.80
N ASN A 355 9.00 24.17 10.75
CA ASN A 355 10.37 24.66 10.62
C ASN A 355 11.35 23.51 10.88
N GLY A 356 12.39 23.43 10.06
CA GLY A 356 13.52 22.54 10.24
C GLY A 356 14.81 23.35 10.20
N GLU A 357 15.76 23.00 11.05
CA GLU A 357 17.13 23.52 11.05
C GLU A 357 18.08 22.30 11.13
N ALA A 358 19.19 22.33 10.40
CA ALA A 358 20.23 21.31 10.48
C ALA A 358 21.61 21.88 10.12
N ARG A 359 22.66 21.23 10.60
CA ARG A 359 24.07 21.51 10.28
C ARG A 359 24.61 20.51 9.25
N PHE A 360 25.49 20.97 8.38
CA PHE A 360 26.31 20.13 7.50
C PHE A 360 27.71 20.72 7.29
N ALA A 361 28.62 19.92 6.76
CA ALA A 361 30.01 20.32 6.56
C ALA A 361 30.12 21.49 5.55
N ASP A 362 31.05 22.41 5.80
CA ASP A 362 31.41 23.45 4.85
C ASP A 362 32.45 22.91 3.85
N ALA A 363 32.03 22.63 2.63
CA ALA A 363 32.92 22.14 1.59
C ALA A 363 34.01 23.16 1.22
N GLU A 364 33.78 24.47 1.44
CA GLU A 364 34.76 25.52 1.16
C GLU A 364 35.60 25.91 2.40
N GLN A 365 35.58 25.08 3.46
CA GLN A 365 36.24 25.38 4.74
C GLN A 365 37.73 25.75 4.59
N GLU A 366 38.47 25.08 3.70
CA GLU A 366 39.89 25.38 3.49
C GLU A 366 40.13 26.79 2.92
N ASP A 367 39.28 27.24 2.01
CA ASP A 367 39.39 28.56 1.40
C ASP A 367 38.83 29.65 2.32
N VAL A 368 37.78 29.34 3.06
CA VAL A 368 37.26 30.16 4.15
C VAL A 368 38.35 30.40 5.19
N LYS A 369 39.08 29.36 5.60
CA LYS A 369 40.21 29.48 6.52
C LYS A 369 41.26 30.47 5.99
N LYS A 370 41.68 30.33 4.74
CA LYS A 370 42.64 31.26 4.11
C LYS A 370 42.11 32.70 4.15
N TRP A 371 40.83 32.90 3.85
CA TRP A 371 40.21 34.22 3.89
C TRP A 371 40.17 34.78 5.33
N VAL A 372 39.67 34.03 6.30
CA VAL A 372 39.59 34.43 7.72
C VAL A 372 40.98 34.81 8.27
N GLU A 373 41.99 33.98 8.00
CA GLU A 373 43.37 34.24 8.42
C GLU A 373 43.96 35.47 7.71
N SER A 374 43.61 35.71 6.42
CA SER A 374 43.98 36.94 5.70
C SER A 374 43.36 38.21 6.31
N GLN A 375 42.20 38.08 6.97
CA GLN A 375 41.55 39.17 7.70
C GLN A 375 42.11 39.37 9.12
N GLY A 376 43.11 38.57 9.54
CA GLY A 376 43.78 38.69 10.83
C GLY A 376 43.10 37.97 12.01
N TYR A 377 42.13 37.09 11.73
CA TYR A 377 41.46 36.28 12.74
C TYR A 377 42.05 34.87 12.83
N ALA A 378 42.05 34.27 14.03
CA ALA A 378 42.39 32.86 14.18
C ALA A 378 41.18 31.99 13.80
N PHE A 379 41.34 31.18 12.76
CA PHE A 379 40.30 30.24 12.32
C PHE A 379 40.24 29.02 13.24
N VAL A 380 39.03 28.64 13.67
CA VAL A 380 38.78 27.43 14.48
C VAL A 380 38.03 26.37 13.68
N ASP A 381 36.84 26.72 13.17
CA ASP A 381 35.97 25.82 12.41
C ASP A 381 35.04 26.63 11.48
N SER A 382 34.50 25.99 10.47
CA SER A 382 33.39 26.52 9.66
C SER A 382 32.43 25.40 9.29
N TYR A 383 31.15 25.66 9.39
CA TYR A 383 30.10 24.74 8.95
C TYR A 383 28.94 25.50 8.33
N LYS A 384 28.08 24.78 7.62
CA LYS A 384 26.86 25.36 7.04
C LYS A 384 25.63 24.92 7.82
N LYS A 385 24.63 25.78 7.84
CA LYS A 385 23.33 25.58 8.44
C LYS A 385 22.26 25.73 7.37
N ILE A 386 21.35 24.78 7.30
CA ILE A 386 20.16 24.85 6.44
C ILE A 386 18.92 25.01 7.30
N THR A 387 18.10 26.00 6.96
CA THR A 387 16.80 26.26 7.58
C THR A 387 15.72 26.12 6.52
N ALA A 388 14.70 25.31 6.79
CA ALA A 388 13.56 25.09 5.91
C ALA A 388 12.27 25.41 6.66
N LYS A 389 11.45 26.29 6.09
CA LYS A 389 10.11 26.61 6.59
C LYS A 389 9.08 26.19 5.55
N VAL A 390 8.07 25.44 5.97
CA VAL A 390 6.90 25.12 5.16
C VAL A 390 5.67 25.67 5.89
N ASP A 391 5.04 26.67 5.28
CA ASP A 391 3.82 27.27 5.76
C ASP A 391 2.63 26.70 4.98
N PHE A 392 1.71 26.05 5.67
CA PHE A 392 0.43 25.63 5.10
C PHE A 392 -0.74 26.10 5.96
N SER A 393 -0.56 27.21 6.69
CA SER A 393 -1.59 27.82 7.53
C SER A 393 -2.77 28.34 6.71
N THR A 394 -2.52 28.71 5.46
CA THR A 394 -3.48 29.25 4.50
C THR A 394 -4.04 28.18 3.54
N ILE A 395 -3.83 26.88 3.79
CA ILE A 395 -4.28 25.76 2.94
C ILE A 395 -5.80 25.71 2.64
N ASN A 396 -6.61 26.44 3.42
CA ASN A 396 -8.06 26.60 3.21
C ASN A 396 -8.42 27.81 2.34
N THR A 397 -7.44 28.51 1.79
CA THR A 397 -7.63 29.59 0.82
C THR A 397 -6.93 29.23 -0.49
N LYS A 398 -7.11 30.05 -1.53
CA LYS A 398 -6.38 29.92 -2.80
C LYS A 398 -4.87 29.94 -2.61
N ASP A 399 -4.38 30.69 -1.65
CA ASP A 399 -2.97 30.81 -1.30
C ASP A 399 -2.62 29.63 -0.37
N ALA A 400 -2.41 28.46 -0.96
CA ALA A 400 -2.29 27.18 -0.25
C ALA A 400 -1.14 27.13 0.78
N GLY A 401 -0.09 27.95 0.60
CA GLY A 401 1.03 28.02 1.53
C GLY A 401 2.30 28.61 0.91
N SER A 402 3.45 28.35 1.53
CA SER A 402 4.76 28.69 1.01
C SER A 402 5.86 27.74 1.51
N VAL A 403 6.98 27.72 0.79
CA VAL A 403 8.21 27.05 1.19
C VAL A 403 9.34 28.08 1.19
N ASP A 404 10.13 28.14 2.25
CA ASP A 404 11.30 29.01 2.36
C ASP A 404 12.52 28.18 2.78
N VAL A 405 13.64 28.35 2.08
CA VAL A 405 14.89 27.61 2.32
C VAL A 405 16.06 28.58 2.40
N GLN A 406 16.73 28.60 3.55
CA GLN A 406 17.86 29.48 3.81
C GLN A 406 19.08 28.61 4.11
N ILE A 407 20.24 28.98 3.56
CA ILE A 407 21.50 28.29 3.80
C ILE A 407 22.52 29.35 4.18
N GLU A 408 23.13 29.17 5.35
CA GLU A 408 24.06 30.12 5.97
C GLU A 408 25.35 29.41 6.36
N ARG A 409 26.48 30.11 6.30
CA ARG A 409 27.77 29.68 6.88
C ARG A 409 27.92 30.23 8.29
N VAL A 410 28.33 29.37 9.21
CA VAL A 410 28.72 29.75 10.56
C VAL A 410 30.23 29.62 10.70
N LEU A 411 30.90 30.74 11.00
CA LEU A 411 32.32 30.81 11.25
C LEU A 411 32.60 30.77 12.75
N VAL A 412 33.55 29.93 13.15
CA VAL A 412 34.07 29.88 14.52
C VAL A 412 35.49 30.42 14.49
N THR A 413 35.73 31.52 15.21
CA THR A 413 37.05 32.15 15.31
C THR A 413 37.43 32.35 16.77
N GLU A 414 38.73 32.31 17.04
CA GLU A 414 39.29 32.73 18.33
C GLU A 414 39.76 34.17 18.23
N THR A 415 39.44 34.98 19.25
CA THR A 415 39.96 36.34 19.32
C THR A 415 41.41 36.28 19.79
N THR A 416 42.36 36.51 18.89
CA THR A 416 43.75 36.74 19.26
C THR A 416 43.83 38.09 19.98
N ALA A 417 44.00 38.08 21.29
CA ALA A 417 44.28 39.28 22.07
C ALA A 417 45.69 39.82 21.76
N SER A 418 45.83 40.52 20.62
CA SER A 418 47.01 41.32 20.33
C SER A 418 46.87 42.68 21.01
N THR A 419 47.63 42.86 22.09
CA THR A 419 47.84 44.17 22.73
C THR A 419 48.73 45.01 21.81
N THR A 420 48.20 45.86 20.93
CA THR A 420 48.86 47.13 20.54
C THR A 420 47.91 48.17 19.89
N THR A 421 47.79 49.30 20.59
CA THR A 421 47.48 50.71 20.23
C THR A 421 46.81 51.09 18.88
N SER A 422 45.59 51.63 19.01
CA SER A 422 44.93 52.72 18.25
C SER A 422 45.15 52.88 16.74
N SER A 423 44.09 52.60 15.96
CA SER A 423 43.44 53.62 15.10
C SER A 423 42.10 53.10 14.56
N THR A 424 41.08 53.94 14.69
CA THR A 424 39.69 53.78 14.27
C THR A 424 39.55 53.39 12.80
N THR A 425 38.86 52.28 12.49
CA THR A 425 38.09 52.11 11.26
C THR A 425 36.93 51.17 11.54
N THR A 426 35.72 51.66 11.34
CA THR A 426 34.46 50.95 11.51
C THR A 426 34.29 49.92 10.40
N THR A 427 34.24 48.64 10.74
CA THR A 427 33.72 47.58 9.86
C THR A 427 32.82 46.69 10.70
N SER A 428 31.53 46.73 10.39
CA SER A 428 30.49 45.97 11.08
C SER A 428 30.60 44.50 10.69
N THR A 429 31.21 43.67 11.53
CA THR A 429 31.09 42.22 11.49
C THR A 429 29.94 41.79 12.40
N THR A 430 28.90 41.19 11.81
CA THR A 430 27.75 40.67 12.55
C THR A 430 28.17 39.42 13.31
N THR A 431 28.54 39.59 14.58
CA THR A 431 28.77 38.48 15.52
C THR A 431 27.40 37.92 15.92
N SER A 432 27.05 36.73 15.42
CA SER A 432 25.81 36.05 15.83
C SER A 432 25.98 35.56 17.26
N THR A 433 25.34 36.25 18.20
CA THR A 433 25.32 35.88 19.62
C THR A 433 24.19 34.88 19.82
N GLU A 434 24.52 33.66 20.23
CA GLU A 434 23.56 32.64 20.64
C GLU A 434 22.72 33.16 21.81
N SER A 435 21.42 33.34 21.59
CA SER A 435 20.48 33.74 22.65
C SER A 435 19.81 32.50 23.24
N THR A 436 20.50 31.82 24.15
CA THR A 436 19.86 30.84 25.04
C THR A 436 19.06 31.57 26.10
N THR A 437 17.74 31.60 25.97
CA THR A 437 16.86 32.02 27.06
C THR A 437 16.80 30.89 28.08
N SER A 438 17.62 30.97 29.14
CA SER A 438 17.50 30.13 30.33
C SER A 438 17.06 31.01 31.51
N THR A 439 15.93 30.66 32.10
CA THR A 439 15.38 31.32 33.29
C THR A 439 16.27 31.01 34.50
N GLU A 440 16.71 32.06 35.18
CA GLU A 440 17.50 32.01 36.41
C GLU A 440 16.84 31.14 37.50
N SER A 441 17.62 30.26 38.10
CA SER A 441 17.50 29.96 39.53
C SER A 441 18.91 30.01 40.13
N THR A 442 19.05 30.88 41.13
CA THR A 442 20.26 31.14 41.88
C THR A 442 20.58 29.97 42.81
N THR A 443 21.88 29.67 42.98
CA THR A 443 22.58 29.63 44.30
C THR A 443 23.83 28.74 44.25
N SER A 444 24.95 29.40 44.53
CA SER A 444 26.18 28.98 45.23
C SER A 444 27.04 27.80 44.76
N THR A 445 28.31 28.17 44.61
CA THR A 445 29.54 27.37 44.53
C THR A 445 29.71 26.37 45.67
N THR A 446 30.25 25.18 45.38
CA THR A 446 31.29 24.49 46.17
C THR A 446 31.97 23.43 45.27
N SER A 447 33.30 23.46 45.25
CA SER A 447 34.19 22.49 44.61
C SER A 447 34.54 21.38 45.60
N THR A 448 34.56 20.11 45.17
CA THR A 448 35.47 19.05 45.68
C THR A 448 35.39 17.78 44.84
N GLU A 449 36.52 17.44 44.22
CA GLU A 449 37.21 16.15 44.15
C GLU A 449 36.47 14.78 44.30
N SER A 450 36.77 13.93 43.29
CA SER A 450 37.12 12.49 43.33
C SER A 450 36.24 11.47 44.08
N THR A 451 35.82 10.42 43.37
CA THR A 451 36.32 9.03 43.57
C THR A 451 35.60 8.00 42.68
N THR A 452 36.41 7.07 42.17
CA THR A 452 36.06 5.80 41.53
C THR A 452 35.27 4.90 42.48
N SER A 453 34.30 4.13 41.96
CA SER A 453 33.88 2.83 42.54
C SER A 453 33.11 1.99 41.52
N THR A 454 33.74 0.90 41.10
CA THR A 454 33.15 -0.34 40.60
C THR A 454 32.21 -0.95 41.64
N THR A 455 31.10 -1.59 41.23
CA THR A 455 30.54 -2.78 41.89
C THR A 455 29.56 -3.50 40.95
N SER A 456 29.91 -4.74 40.61
CA SER A 456 29.01 -5.79 40.11
C SER A 456 28.01 -6.22 41.17
N THR A 457 26.82 -6.65 40.78
CA THR A 457 26.15 -7.75 41.49
C THR A 457 25.25 -8.55 40.53
N GLU A 458 25.47 -9.86 40.56
CA GLU A 458 24.76 -10.93 39.87
C GLU A 458 23.35 -11.21 40.42
N SER A 459 22.64 -12.04 39.64
CA SER A 459 21.65 -13.06 40.07
C SER A 459 20.24 -12.54 40.41
N THR A 460 19.12 -13.22 40.15
CA THR A 460 18.84 -14.66 40.11
C THR A 460 17.64 -15.00 39.22
N THR A 461 17.72 -16.18 38.59
CA THR A 461 16.65 -17.08 38.15
C THR A 461 15.51 -17.25 39.16
N SER A 462 14.27 -17.42 38.69
CA SER A 462 13.23 -18.14 39.43
C SER A 462 12.24 -18.80 38.47
N THR A 463 12.40 -20.11 38.35
CA THR A 463 11.40 -21.10 37.93
C THR A 463 10.43 -21.38 39.07
N THR A 464 9.13 -21.46 38.80
CA THR A 464 8.19 -22.20 39.65
C THR A 464 7.19 -22.97 38.77
N SER A 465 7.33 -24.29 38.76
CA SER A 465 6.27 -25.26 38.46
C SER A 465 5.54 -25.62 39.76
N THR A 466 4.26 -25.96 39.62
CA THR A 466 3.44 -27.00 40.32
C THR A 466 1.98 -26.55 40.28
N GLU A 467 0.93 -27.36 40.22
CA GLU A 467 0.62 -28.75 39.89
C GLU A 467 -0.88 -28.90 40.25
N SER A 468 -1.63 -29.78 39.58
CA SER A 468 -2.91 -30.39 40.03
C SER A 468 -4.13 -29.45 40.23
N THR A 469 -5.37 -29.80 39.84
CA THR A 469 -6.13 -30.97 40.29
C THR A 469 -7.22 -31.42 39.31
N THR A 470 -7.31 -32.74 39.15
CA THR A 470 -8.41 -33.57 38.67
C THR A 470 -9.74 -33.34 39.40
N SER A 471 -10.88 -33.50 38.72
CA SER A 471 -12.15 -33.95 39.33
C SER A 471 -13.07 -34.61 38.31
N THR A 472 -13.11 -35.93 38.36
CA THR A 472 -14.19 -36.83 37.92
C THR A 472 -15.19 -37.03 39.06
N THR A 473 -16.48 -37.25 38.74
CA THR A 473 -17.49 -38.18 39.34
C THR A 473 -18.89 -37.72 38.85
N SER A 474 -19.60 -38.41 37.94
CA SER A 474 -20.43 -39.65 38.03
C SER A 474 -21.76 -39.55 38.78
N THR A 475 -22.75 -40.32 38.29
CA THR A 475 -24.06 -40.74 38.85
C THR A 475 -25.28 -39.85 38.50
N THR A 476 -26.47 -40.33 38.10
CA THR A 476 -27.04 -41.68 37.92
C THR A 476 -28.33 -41.63 37.06
N SER A 477 -28.52 -42.74 36.35
CA SER A 477 -29.70 -43.37 35.72
C SER A 477 -31.13 -42.90 36.01
N THR A 478 -32.01 -43.08 35.01
CA THR A 478 -33.14 -44.05 35.09
C THR A 478 -33.66 -44.41 33.69
N THR A 479 -33.97 -45.70 33.56
CA THR A 479 -34.45 -46.45 32.39
C THR A 479 -35.89 -46.92 32.70
N SER A 480 -36.75 -47.05 31.69
CA SER A 480 -37.90 -47.99 31.59
C SER A 480 -38.48 -47.86 30.17
N THR A 481 -38.26 -48.72 29.18
CA THR A 481 -38.63 -50.15 28.92
C THR A 481 -40.10 -50.42 28.57
N GLU A 482 -40.27 -51.10 27.43
CA GLU A 482 -41.46 -51.59 26.70
C GLU A 482 -42.32 -52.64 27.43
N SER A 483 -43.55 -52.88 26.90
CA SER A 483 -44.08 -54.19 26.38
C SER A 483 -45.63 -54.16 26.27
N THR A 484 -46.24 -54.36 25.07
CA THR A 484 -46.99 -55.55 24.56
C THR A 484 -48.08 -56.13 25.51
N THR A 485 -49.34 -56.44 25.16
CA THR A 485 -49.88 -57.43 24.18
C THR A 485 -51.45 -57.39 24.15
N SER A 486 -52.00 -57.80 22.99
CA SER A 486 -53.35 -58.25 22.55
C SER A 486 -54.46 -58.68 23.53
N THR A 487 -55.74 -58.46 23.16
CA THR A 487 -56.78 -59.51 22.94
C THR A 487 -58.16 -58.97 22.48
N THR A 488 -58.86 -59.82 21.74
CA THR A 488 -60.15 -59.72 21.01
C THR A 488 -61.39 -59.88 21.92
N GLY A 489 -62.55 -59.30 21.53
CA GLY A 489 -63.88 -59.63 22.07
C GLY A 489 -65.03 -58.80 21.51
N GLU A 490 -65.88 -59.40 20.68
CA GLU A 490 -67.19 -58.94 20.17
C GLU A 490 -68.33 -59.40 21.13
N PRO A 491 -69.65 -59.06 21.00
CA PRO A 491 -70.37 -57.86 20.50
C PRO A 491 -71.24 -57.21 21.60
N THR A 492 -71.86 -56.04 21.35
CA THR A 492 -73.34 -55.83 21.40
C THR A 492 -73.80 -54.36 21.39
N THR A 493 -74.95 -54.18 20.73
CA THR A 493 -76.02 -53.17 20.90
C THR A 493 -75.92 -51.78 20.26
N SER A 494 -76.91 -51.58 19.40
CA SER A 494 -77.36 -50.36 18.73
C SER A 494 -77.42 -49.13 19.61
N SER A 495 -76.98 -48.00 19.05
CA SER A 495 -77.59 -46.69 19.28
C SER A 495 -77.32 -45.81 18.06
N THR A 496 -78.40 -45.46 17.38
CA THR A 496 -78.44 -44.52 16.27
C THR A 496 -78.09 -43.13 16.79
N THR A 497 -77.03 -42.51 16.30
CA THR A 497 -76.74 -41.10 16.56
C THR A 497 -76.08 -40.47 15.34
N SER A 498 -76.64 -39.33 14.93
CA SER A 498 -76.34 -38.60 13.70
C SER A 498 -74.84 -38.39 13.46
N SER A 499 -74.36 -38.86 12.32
CA SER A 499 -73.04 -38.58 11.80
C SER A 499 -72.98 -37.13 11.28
N THR A 500 -72.45 -36.23 12.09
CA THR A 500 -71.78 -35.02 11.57
C THR A 500 -70.47 -35.51 10.96
N THR A 501 -70.37 -35.57 9.64
CA THR A 501 -69.10 -35.86 8.95
C THR A 501 -68.18 -34.68 9.20
N THR A 502 -67.31 -34.77 10.21
CA THR A 502 -66.11 -33.95 10.24
C THR A 502 -65.21 -34.52 9.16
N GLU A 503 -65.06 -33.83 8.02
CA GLU A 503 -64.01 -34.14 7.06
C GLU A 503 -62.68 -34.13 7.80
N THR A 504 -62.12 -35.32 8.03
CA THR A 504 -60.76 -35.46 8.51
C THR A 504 -59.85 -35.07 7.36
N LEU A 505 -59.15 -33.96 7.50
CA LEU A 505 -58.14 -33.55 6.52
C LEU A 505 -57.13 -34.70 6.34
N PRO A 506 -56.69 -34.99 5.10
CA PRO A 506 -55.72 -36.04 4.87
C PRO A 506 -54.43 -35.75 5.66
N ALA A 507 -53.78 -36.81 6.16
CA ALA A 507 -52.53 -36.68 6.90
C ALA A 507 -51.50 -35.90 6.08
N ALA A 508 -50.93 -34.86 6.67
CA ALA A 508 -49.92 -34.05 6.01
C ALA A 508 -48.65 -34.89 5.76
N THR A 509 -48.10 -34.78 4.55
CA THR A 509 -46.86 -35.43 4.15
C THR A 509 -45.77 -34.40 3.96
N THR A 510 -44.55 -34.72 4.39
CA THR A 510 -43.36 -33.89 4.16
C THR A 510 -42.74 -34.25 2.82
N SER A 511 -42.40 -33.24 2.01
CA SER A 511 -41.69 -33.41 0.74
C SER A 511 -40.55 -32.41 0.62
N ILE A 512 -39.35 -32.87 0.28
CA ILE A 512 -38.21 -32.01 -0.03
C ILE A 512 -38.47 -31.36 -1.40
N ILE A 513 -38.37 -30.05 -1.47
CA ILE A 513 -38.57 -29.26 -2.71
C ILE A 513 -37.27 -28.70 -3.25
N LYS A 514 -36.23 -28.56 -2.41
CA LYS A 514 -34.91 -28.10 -2.83
C LYS A 514 -33.84 -28.65 -1.88
N SER A 515 -32.73 -29.11 -2.44
CA SER A 515 -31.55 -29.55 -1.70
C SER A 515 -30.32 -28.87 -2.30
N TYR A 516 -29.51 -28.22 -1.48
CA TYR A 516 -28.25 -27.59 -1.89
C TYR A 516 -27.26 -27.56 -0.73
N VAL A 517 -25.98 -27.29 -1.03
CA VAL A 517 -24.96 -27.09 0.02
C VAL A 517 -24.39 -25.68 0.00
N THR A 518 -23.95 -25.22 1.17
CA THR A 518 -22.98 -24.14 1.32
C THR A 518 -21.66 -24.74 1.80
N PHE A 519 -20.53 -24.15 1.42
CA PHE A 519 -19.20 -24.72 1.65
C PHE A 519 -18.13 -23.64 1.48
N ASP A 520 -16.98 -23.84 2.13
CA ASP A 520 -15.77 -23.04 1.92
C ASP A 520 -14.74 -23.87 1.17
N THR A 521 -14.04 -23.24 0.21
CA THR A 521 -12.96 -23.88 -0.55
C THR A 521 -11.67 -23.08 -0.49
N GLN A 522 -10.55 -23.80 -0.61
CA GLN A 522 -9.23 -23.21 -0.79
C GLN A 522 -8.56 -23.81 -2.02
N SER A 523 -8.00 -22.96 -2.89
CA SER A 523 -7.16 -23.39 -4.00
C SER A 523 -5.90 -24.10 -3.48
N ALA A 524 -5.42 -25.10 -4.22
CA ALA A 524 -4.14 -25.76 -3.91
C ALA A 524 -3.37 -26.18 -5.17
N PHE A 525 -2.08 -26.40 -4.96
CA PHE A 525 -1.12 -26.78 -5.99
C PHE A 525 -0.79 -28.27 -5.90
N TYR A 526 -0.66 -28.91 -7.05
CA TYR A 526 -0.34 -30.31 -7.20
C TYR A 526 0.68 -30.51 -8.32
N VAL A 527 1.52 -31.52 -8.18
CA VAL A 527 2.31 -32.03 -9.31
C VAL A 527 1.53 -33.12 -10.03
N SER A 528 1.74 -33.28 -11.33
CA SER A 528 1.04 -34.27 -12.17
C SER A 528 1.25 -35.72 -11.74
N ILE A 529 2.25 -35.99 -10.89
CA ILE A 529 2.54 -37.32 -10.34
C ILE A 529 1.89 -37.58 -8.97
N ASP A 530 1.16 -36.60 -8.41
CA ASP A 530 0.44 -36.76 -7.14
C ASP A 530 -0.73 -37.76 -7.29
N GLU A 531 -0.89 -38.61 -6.27
CA GLU A 531 -1.85 -39.72 -6.28
C GLU A 531 -3.23 -39.37 -5.70
N ALA A 532 -3.35 -38.24 -4.98
CA ALA A 532 -4.61 -37.82 -4.37
C ALA A 532 -4.70 -36.31 -4.17
N PHE A 533 -5.93 -35.78 -4.21
CA PHE A 533 -6.26 -34.43 -3.76
C PHE A 533 -6.44 -34.38 -2.24
N ASP A 534 -6.05 -33.27 -1.61
CA ASP A 534 -6.18 -33.01 -0.19
C ASP A 534 -7.59 -32.53 0.16
N LYS A 535 -8.28 -33.30 1.00
CA LYS A 535 -9.64 -32.99 1.46
C LYS A 535 -9.69 -31.74 2.36
N ALA A 536 -8.56 -31.32 2.94
CA ALA A 536 -8.48 -30.11 3.75
C ALA A 536 -8.80 -28.82 2.97
N GLN A 537 -8.80 -28.89 1.63
CA GLN A 537 -9.27 -27.80 0.77
C GLN A 537 -10.76 -27.50 0.89
N ILE A 538 -11.55 -28.39 1.51
CA ILE A 538 -12.99 -28.26 1.67
C ILE A 538 -13.30 -28.13 3.16
N SER A 539 -14.03 -27.10 3.55
CA SER A 539 -14.50 -26.93 4.93
C SER A 539 -15.92 -26.37 4.98
N ASN A 540 -16.53 -26.41 6.17
CA ASN A 540 -17.85 -25.83 6.45
C ASN A 540 -18.95 -26.28 5.47
N VAL A 541 -18.96 -27.57 5.09
CA VAL A 541 -19.97 -28.10 4.17
C VAL A 541 -21.28 -28.33 4.90
N VAL A 542 -22.28 -27.53 4.56
CA VAL A 542 -23.60 -27.52 5.19
C VAL A 542 -24.67 -27.83 4.16
N LEU A 543 -25.44 -28.90 4.37
CA LEU A 543 -26.58 -29.29 3.56
C LEU A 543 -27.84 -28.55 4.01
N HIS A 544 -28.53 -27.97 3.03
CA HIS A 544 -29.80 -27.28 3.16
C HIS A 544 -30.88 -28.08 2.44
N GLU A 545 -31.81 -28.67 3.20
CA GLU A 545 -32.99 -29.34 2.67
C GLU A 545 -34.23 -28.51 2.99
N ARG A 546 -34.77 -27.85 1.96
CA ARG A 546 -36.03 -27.13 2.06
C ARG A 546 -37.18 -28.10 1.81
N TYR A 547 -38.13 -28.13 2.72
CA TYR A 547 -39.29 -29.01 2.63
C TYR A 547 -40.60 -28.25 2.82
N ILE A 548 -41.63 -28.79 2.19
CA ILE A 548 -43.02 -28.40 2.42
C ILE A 548 -43.73 -29.54 3.13
N GLU A 549 -44.55 -29.20 4.10
CA GLU A 549 -45.54 -30.09 4.70
C GLU A 549 -46.91 -29.71 4.16
N GLY A 550 -47.66 -30.69 3.66
CA GLY A 550 -48.94 -30.43 3.03
C GLY A 550 -49.71 -31.69 2.70
N TYR A 551 -50.91 -31.51 2.19
CA TYR A 551 -51.77 -32.61 1.75
C TYR A 551 -52.41 -32.29 0.39
N THR A 552 -52.86 -33.31 -0.31
CA THR A 552 -53.58 -33.14 -1.57
C THR A 552 -55.07 -33.17 -1.30
N LEU A 553 -55.77 -32.08 -1.61
CA LEU A 553 -57.22 -31.98 -1.50
C LEU A 553 -57.77 -31.66 -2.90
N ASN A 554 -58.68 -32.49 -3.42
CA ASN A 554 -59.30 -32.30 -4.73
C ASN A 554 -58.30 -32.11 -5.88
N GLY A 555 -57.18 -32.85 -5.85
CA GLY A 555 -56.13 -32.79 -6.88
C GLY A 555 -55.21 -31.56 -6.81
N LYS A 556 -55.38 -30.66 -5.82
CA LYS A 556 -54.48 -29.52 -5.57
C LYS A 556 -53.66 -29.74 -4.31
N LYS A 557 -52.35 -29.47 -4.38
CA LYS A 557 -51.45 -29.50 -3.22
C LYS A 557 -51.71 -28.26 -2.35
N VAL A 558 -52.01 -28.48 -1.08
CA VAL A 558 -52.14 -27.45 -0.05
C VAL A 558 -50.89 -27.48 0.82
N VAL A 559 -50.13 -26.38 0.84
CA VAL A 559 -48.94 -26.23 1.69
C VAL A 559 -49.37 -25.67 3.04
N VAL A 560 -49.05 -26.39 4.11
CA VAL A 560 -49.37 -26.05 5.50
C VAL A 560 -48.18 -25.38 6.19
N LYS A 561 -46.96 -25.82 5.87
CA LYS A 561 -45.71 -25.29 6.42
C LYS A 561 -44.59 -25.40 5.41
N GLU A 562 -43.76 -24.36 5.31
CA GLU A 562 -42.46 -24.40 4.63
C GLU A 562 -41.39 -24.19 5.69
N ASP A 563 -40.35 -25.00 5.64
CA ASP A 563 -39.28 -24.99 6.64
C ASP A 563 -37.99 -25.57 6.03
N GLU A 564 -36.88 -25.42 6.73
CA GLU A 564 -35.55 -25.78 6.26
C GLU A 564 -34.82 -26.63 7.30
N ARG A 565 -34.27 -27.76 6.87
CA ARG A 565 -33.37 -28.60 7.66
C ARG A 565 -31.94 -28.30 7.24
N ILE A 566 -31.09 -28.07 8.23
CA ILE A 566 -29.67 -27.80 8.05
C ILE A 566 -28.88 -28.95 8.68
N LYS A 567 -27.91 -29.49 7.95
CA LYS A 567 -27.07 -30.60 8.41
C LYS A 567 -25.64 -30.45 7.93
N ASP A 568 -24.68 -30.54 8.83
CA ASP A 568 -23.26 -30.58 8.48
C ASP A 568 -22.91 -31.91 7.78
N ILE A 569 -22.16 -31.81 6.68
CA ILE A 569 -21.59 -32.96 5.97
C ILE A 569 -20.09 -32.98 6.25
N THR A 570 -19.62 -34.06 6.88
CA THR A 570 -18.20 -34.22 7.22
C THR A 570 -17.46 -35.19 6.28
N ASP A 571 -18.17 -36.11 5.62
CA ASP A 571 -17.57 -37.07 4.68
C ASP A 571 -17.69 -36.57 3.23
N VAL A 572 -16.78 -35.67 2.87
CA VAL A 572 -16.63 -35.15 1.51
C VAL A 572 -15.34 -35.67 0.86
N ASN A 573 -15.35 -35.81 -0.46
CA ASN A 573 -14.19 -36.24 -1.24
C ASN A 573 -14.26 -35.74 -2.70
N PHE A 574 -13.25 -36.07 -3.49
CA PHE A 574 -13.13 -35.70 -4.90
C PHE A 574 -13.48 -36.85 -5.86
N GLY A 575 -14.27 -37.82 -5.39
CA GLY A 575 -14.62 -39.02 -6.14
C GLY A 575 -13.39 -39.83 -6.51
N THR A 576 -13.25 -40.15 -7.80
CA THR A 576 -12.10 -40.87 -8.37
C THR A 576 -11.06 -39.94 -9.00
N ALA A 577 -11.25 -38.62 -8.90
CA ALA A 577 -10.32 -37.66 -9.46
C ALA A 577 -9.03 -37.62 -8.63
N THR A 578 -7.90 -37.62 -9.33
CA THR A 578 -6.55 -37.46 -8.77
C THR A 578 -5.80 -36.47 -9.64
N PRO A 579 -4.73 -35.82 -9.13
CA PRO A 579 -3.90 -34.95 -9.96
C PRO A 579 -3.41 -35.64 -11.23
N SER A 580 -2.96 -36.91 -11.11
CA SER A 580 -2.46 -37.70 -12.23
C SER A 580 -3.47 -38.00 -13.34
N ASN A 581 -4.75 -38.20 -13.01
CA ASN A 581 -5.80 -38.47 -14.01
C ASN A 581 -6.57 -37.21 -14.45
N THR A 582 -6.31 -36.08 -13.80
CA THR A 582 -6.91 -34.77 -14.13
C THR A 582 -6.00 -33.95 -15.02
N TYR A 583 -4.68 -34.04 -14.81
CA TYR A 583 -3.68 -33.30 -15.56
C TYR A 583 -3.77 -33.59 -17.07
N LYS A 584 -3.70 -32.53 -17.87
CA LYS A 584 -3.67 -32.59 -19.33
C LYS A 584 -2.43 -31.87 -19.85
N THR A 585 -1.69 -32.54 -20.72
CA THR A 585 -0.42 -32.03 -21.29
C THR A 585 -0.60 -30.85 -22.24
N ASP A 586 -1.82 -30.61 -22.72
CA ASP A 586 -2.19 -29.49 -23.60
C ASP A 586 -2.82 -28.32 -22.84
N SER A 587 -2.85 -28.36 -21.50
CA SER A 587 -3.40 -27.29 -20.68
C SER A 587 -2.55 -26.03 -20.78
N THR A 588 -3.16 -24.91 -21.16
CA THR A 588 -2.48 -23.61 -21.31
C THR A 588 -2.61 -22.71 -20.09
N ASN A 589 -3.38 -23.11 -19.09
CA ASN A 589 -3.61 -22.33 -17.86
C ASN A 589 -3.40 -23.15 -16.59
N PHE A 590 -3.10 -24.45 -16.68
CA PHE A 590 -2.82 -25.34 -15.55
C PHE A 590 -3.91 -25.41 -14.47
N LYS A 591 -5.10 -24.85 -14.72
CA LYS A 591 -6.18 -24.67 -13.74
C LYS A 591 -7.31 -25.66 -14.02
N TYR A 592 -7.78 -26.34 -12.98
CA TYR A 592 -8.81 -27.37 -13.07
C TYR A 592 -9.85 -27.17 -11.97
N GLU A 593 -11.11 -27.47 -12.29
CA GLU A 593 -12.23 -27.41 -11.34
C GLU A 593 -12.65 -28.83 -10.99
N ILE A 594 -12.44 -29.23 -9.73
CA ILE A 594 -12.66 -30.62 -9.29
C ILE A 594 -13.99 -30.72 -8.54
N PRO A 595 -14.94 -31.54 -9.01
CA PRO A 595 -16.23 -31.69 -8.36
C PRO A 595 -16.10 -32.35 -6.99
N VAL A 596 -16.90 -31.86 -6.03
CA VAL A 596 -16.97 -32.38 -4.66
C VAL A 596 -18.13 -33.36 -4.52
N TYR A 597 -17.86 -34.48 -3.88
CA TYR A 597 -18.83 -35.56 -3.64
C TYR A 597 -19.11 -35.74 -2.16
N ALA A 598 -20.36 -36.10 -1.86
CA ALA A 598 -20.76 -36.71 -0.60
C ALA A 598 -21.69 -37.88 -0.88
N ASN A 599 -21.52 -39.00 -0.16
CA ASN A 599 -22.32 -40.22 -0.35
C ASN A 599 -22.37 -40.72 -1.82
N GLY A 600 -21.30 -40.50 -2.59
CA GLY A 600 -21.19 -40.93 -3.98
C GLY A 600 -21.92 -40.06 -5.01
N ALA A 601 -22.50 -38.92 -4.62
CA ALA A 601 -23.12 -37.96 -5.53
C ALA A 601 -22.40 -36.60 -5.51
N VAL A 602 -22.37 -35.92 -6.66
CA VAL A 602 -21.82 -34.56 -6.77
C VAL A 602 -22.71 -33.60 -5.99
N LEU A 603 -22.10 -32.77 -5.15
CA LEU A 603 -22.80 -31.74 -4.40
C LEU A 603 -23.22 -30.58 -5.31
N LYS A 604 -24.38 -30.01 -5.02
CA LYS A 604 -24.97 -28.90 -5.78
C LYS A 604 -25.10 -27.65 -4.93
N ASP A 605 -24.76 -26.51 -5.49
CA ASP A 605 -24.98 -25.20 -4.86
C ASP A 605 -26.47 -24.77 -4.94
N ILE A 606 -26.78 -23.59 -4.41
CA ILE A 606 -28.14 -23.04 -4.40
C ILE A 606 -28.70 -22.80 -5.82
N ASP A 607 -27.84 -22.67 -6.83
CA ASP A 607 -28.19 -22.48 -8.23
C ASP A 607 -28.30 -23.81 -9.01
N GLY A 608 -27.99 -24.94 -8.36
CA GLY A 608 -27.99 -26.26 -8.97
C GLY A 608 -26.73 -26.58 -9.78
N LYS A 609 -25.66 -25.78 -9.65
CA LYS A 609 -24.36 -26.04 -10.27
C LYS A 609 -23.55 -27.01 -9.41
N ASP A 610 -22.63 -27.73 -10.04
CA ASP A 610 -21.69 -28.59 -9.33
C ASP A 610 -20.80 -27.74 -8.44
N VAL A 611 -20.65 -28.18 -7.19
CA VAL A 611 -19.65 -27.63 -6.29
C VAL A 611 -18.28 -28.11 -6.72
N THR A 612 -17.38 -27.17 -7.02
CA THR A 612 -16.01 -27.46 -7.45
C THR A 612 -14.97 -26.80 -6.55
N VAL A 613 -13.78 -27.40 -6.50
CA VAL A 613 -12.57 -26.80 -5.93
C VAL A 613 -11.60 -26.51 -7.07
N THR A 614 -11.10 -25.27 -7.11
CA THR A 614 -10.03 -24.88 -8.00
C THR A 614 -8.70 -25.54 -7.58
N VAL A 615 -8.00 -26.19 -8.51
CA VAL A 615 -6.64 -26.70 -8.31
C VAL A 615 -5.73 -26.32 -9.47
N TYR A 616 -4.43 -26.23 -9.20
CA TYR A 616 -3.40 -26.06 -10.23
C TYR A 616 -2.54 -27.30 -10.33
N ILE A 617 -2.35 -27.82 -11.55
CA ILE A 617 -1.63 -29.07 -11.80
C ILE A 617 -0.67 -28.92 -12.99
N ALA A 618 0.61 -29.21 -12.77
CA ALA A 618 1.68 -29.15 -13.76
C ALA A 618 2.78 -30.18 -13.44
N ARG A 619 3.79 -30.28 -14.30
CA ARG A 619 4.90 -31.21 -14.08
C ARG A 619 5.86 -30.67 -13.02
N LYS A 620 6.33 -31.55 -12.12
CA LYS A 620 7.38 -31.18 -11.16
C LYS A 620 8.62 -30.72 -11.92
N GLY A 621 9.16 -29.53 -11.57
CA GLY A 621 10.29 -28.90 -12.25
C GLY A 621 9.94 -27.94 -13.40
N ASP A 622 8.67 -27.85 -13.82
CA ASP A 622 8.20 -26.92 -14.88
C ASP A 622 8.06 -25.51 -14.29
N ALA A 623 9.15 -24.75 -14.27
CA ALA A 623 9.21 -23.44 -13.63
C ALA A 623 8.71 -22.33 -14.56
N ASN A 624 8.78 -22.52 -15.89
CA ASN A 624 8.34 -21.57 -16.89
C ASN A 624 6.86 -21.77 -17.32
N LEU A 625 6.19 -22.80 -16.79
CA LEU A 625 4.79 -23.15 -17.04
C LEU A 625 4.48 -23.35 -18.52
N ASP A 626 5.26 -24.20 -19.20
CA ASP A 626 5.08 -24.55 -20.61
C ASP A 626 4.73 -26.03 -20.88
N ASN A 627 4.47 -26.82 -19.82
CA ASN A 627 4.27 -28.28 -19.82
C ASN A 627 5.52 -29.12 -20.13
N LEU A 628 6.69 -28.50 -20.27
CA LEU A 628 7.97 -29.18 -20.43
C LEU A 628 8.79 -29.05 -19.14
N VAL A 629 9.74 -29.95 -18.97
CA VAL A 629 10.73 -29.87 -17.89
C VAL A 629 12.08 -30.00 -18.58
N ASP A 630 12.72 -28.87 -18.84
CA ASP A 630 13.90 -28.80 -19.69
C ASP A 630 15.03 -27.91 -19.13
N SER A 631 16.05 -27.66 -19.96
CA SER A 631 17.18 -26.83 -19.58
C SER A 631 16.82 -25.35 -19.32
N ASN A 632 15.71 -24.85 -19.88
CA ASN A 632 15.23 -23.50 -19.66
C ASN A 632 14.73 -23.34 -18.22
N ASP A 633 14.00 -24.34 -17.69
CA ASP A 633 13.56 -24.36 -16.30
C ASP A 633 14.76 -24.32 -15.34
N ALA A 634 15.73 -25.21 -15.54
CA ALA A 634 16.95 -25.26 -14.75
C ALA A 634 17.71 -23.91 -14.78
N SER A 635 17.89 -23.34 -15.97
CA SER A 635 18.59 -22.06 -16.15
C SER A 635 17.83 -20.91 -15.49
N GLN A 636 16.50 -20.93 -15.55
CA GLN A 636 15.64 -19.93 -14.93
C GLN A 636 15.69 -19.99 -13.41
N VAL A 637 15.61 -21.18 -12.82
CA VAL A 637 15.76 -21.42 -11.37
C VAL A 637 17.15 -20.97 -10.90
N LEU A 638 18.22 -21.32 -11.62
CA LEU A 638 19.57 -20.88 -11.30
C LEU A 638 19.71 -19.36 -11.36
N SER A 639 19.14 -18.74 -12.40
CA SER A 639 19.17 -17.29 -12.56
C SER A 639 18.39 -16.58 -11.45
N TYR A 640 17.26 -17.15 -11.03
CA TYR A 640 16.48 -16.66 -9.91
C TYR A 640 17.28 -16.73 -8.60
N TYR A 641 17.88 -17.89 -8.30
CA TYR A 641 18.76 -18.06 -7.14
C TYR A 641 19.93 -17.05 -7.15
N ALA A 642 20.59 -16.85 -8.29
CA ALA A 642 21.70 -15.91 -8.40
C ALA A 642 21.26 -14.47 -8.11
N ARG A 643 20.13 -14.03 -8.70
CA ARG A 643 19.57 -12.70 -8.43
C ARG A 643 19.19 -12.54 -6.96
N LEU A 644 18.52 -13.55 -6.39
CA LEU A 644 18.11 -13.57 -4.99
C LEU A 644 19.32 -13.50 -4.04
N SER A 645 20.40 -14.21 -4.36
CA SER A 645 21.62 -14.26 -3.54
C SER A 645 22.42 -12.96 -3.56
N THR A 646 22.24 -12.13 -4.59
CA THR A 646 22.90 -10.82 -4.74
C THR A 646 22.00 -9.65 -4.37
N ASN A 647 20.74 -9.93 -4.00
CA ASN A 647 19.76 -8.91 -3.65
C ASN A 647 19.65 -8.83 -2.12
N ASP A 648 20.28 -7.80 -1.54
CA ASP A 648 20.34 -7.57 -0.09
C ASP A 648 18.99 -7.09 0.50
N SER A 649 17.91 -7.04 -0.29
CA SER A 649 16.57 -6.69 0.18
C SER A 649 15.98 -7.78 1.07
N ALA A 650 15.45 -7.38 2.24
CA ALA A 650 14.68 -8.26 3.12
C ALA A 650 13.40 -8.86 2.46
N ASN A 651 12.99 -8.39 1.27
CA ASN A 651 11.89 -8.92 0.48
C ASN A 651 12.31 -9.37 -0.93
N ALA A 652 13.59 -9.64 -1.16
CA ALA A 652 14.13 -9.98 -2.48
C ALA A 652 13.32 -11.07 -3.21
N VAL A 653 12.79 -12.06 -2.47
CA VAL A 653 11.91 -13.12 -3.01
C VAL A 653 10.69 -12.59 -3.77
N TYR A 654 10.14 -11.44 -3.37
CA TYR A 654 8.98 -10.81 -4.00
C TYR A 654 9.32 -9.62 -4.91
N GLU A 655 10.60 -9.40 -5.17
CA GLU A 655 11.10 -8.44 -6.16
C GLU A 655 11.62 -9.18 -7.38
N GLU A 656 12.20 -10.37 -7.14
CA GLU A 656 12.64 -11.27 -8.18
C GLU A 656 11.52 -12.16 -8.69
N GLN A 657 11.36 -12.16 -10.01
CA GLN A 657 10.49 -13.09 -10.70
C GLN A 657 11.24 -14.37 -11.01
N LEU A 658 10.68 -15.51 -10.60
CA LEU A 658 11.13 -16.85 -10.92
C LEU A 658 10.63 -17.23 -12.30
N SER A 659 9.31 -17.25 -12.51
CA SER A 659 8.71 -17.77 -13.73
C SER A 659 8.76 -16.79 -14.90
N LYS A 660 9.20 -17.23 -16.08
CA LYS A 660 9.09 -16.45 -17.32
C LYS A 660 7.75 -16.66 -18.05
N SER A 661 6.82 -17.41 -17.46
CA SER A 661 5.49 -17.60 -18.03
C SER A 661 4.74 -16.28 -18.16
N ALA A 662 3.95 -16.11 -19.23
CA ALA A 662 2.99 -15.01 -19.34
C ALA A 662 1.87 -15.09 -18.28
N LEU A 663 1.65 -16.27 -17.69
CA LEU A 663 0.68 -16.47 -16.61
C LEU A 663 1.17 -15.90 -15.27
N ALA A 664 2.50 -15.92 -15.05
CA ALA A 664 3.14 -15.34 -13.88
C ALA A 664 3.38 -13.83 -14.12
N THR A 665 2.33 -13.03 -13.99
CA THR A 665 2.36 -11.61 -14.37
C THR A 665 3.23 -10.74 -13.45
N ASP A 666 3.47 -11.18 -12.22
CA ASP A 666 4.33 -10.49 -11.25
C ASP A 666 4.88 -11.46 -10.17
N PRO A 667 5.94 -11.07 -9.43
CA PRO A 667 6.58 -11.89 -8.38
C PRO A 667 5.69 -12.34 -7.21
N ARG A 668 4.42 -11.90 -7.12
CA ARG A 668 3.44 -12.29 -6.09
C ARG A 668 2.19 -12.95 -6.68
N SER A 669 2.15 -13.15 -8.00
CA SER A 669 1.00 -13.77 -8.67
C SER A 669 0.80 -15.23 -8.25
N GLU A 670 -0.42 -15.74 -8.36
CA GLU A 670 -0.72 -17.14 -8.00
C GLU A 670 0.07 -18.13 -8.85
N TYR A 671 0.30 -17.82 -10.14
CA TYR A 671 1.13 -18.63 -11.03
C TYR A 671 2.62 -18.56 -10.70
N GLU A 672 3.10 -17.46 -10.12
CA GLU A 672 4.48 -17.38 -9.61
C GLU A 672 4.65 -18.23 -8.35
N GLU A 673 3.68 -18.21 -7.44
CA GLU A 673 3.63 -19.10 -6.27
C GLU A 673 3.55 -20.58 -6.71
N PHE A 674 2.79 -20.85 -7.77
CA PHE A 674 2.69 -22.18 -8.38
C PHE A 674 4.02 -22.62 -9.02
N ALA A 675 4.65 -21.77 -9.82
CA ALA A 675 5.97 -22.05 -10.39
C ALA A 675 7.03 -22.29 -9.31
N ALA A 676 6.98 -21.54 -8.20
CA ALA A 676 7.86 -21.77 -7.05
C ALA A 676 7.62 -23.13 -6.38
N PHE A 677 6.35 -23.55 -6.26
CA PHE A 677 6.00 -24.90 -5.81
C PHE A 677 6.53 -26.00 -6.74
N LEU A 678 6.51 -25.78 -8.06
CA LEU A 678 7.03 -26.74 -9.04
C LEU A 678 8.56 -26.78 -9.07
N ALA A 679 9.22 -25.63 -8.88
CA ALA A 679 10.66 -25.47 -8.94
C ALA A 679 11.40 -25.96 -7.69
N ASP A 680 10.74 -25.96 -6.53
CA ASP A 680 11.25 -26.46 -5.25
C ASP A 680 11.28 -28.00 -5.25
N VAL A 681 12.24 -28.56 -5.97
CA VAL A 681 12.39 -29.99 -6.21
C VAL A 681 13.38 -30.65 -5.25
N HIS A 682 14.21 -29.85 -4.58
CA HIS A 682 15.21 -30.25 -3.62
C HIS A 682 14.96 -29.64 -2.24
N HIS A 683 14.69 -30.49 -1.26
CA HIS A 683 14.58 -30.09 0.14
C HIS A 683 15.40 -31.01 1.05
N GLY A 684 15.91 -30.46 2.15
CA GLY A 684 16.62 -31.22 3.18
C GLY A 684 15.71 -32.24 3.87
N ALA A 685 16.29 -33.26 4.52
CA ALA A 685 15.55 -34.30 5.23
C ALA A 685 14.66 -33.74 6.36
N ASP A 686 15.00 -32.55 6.87
CA ASP A 686 14.32 -31.88 7.98
C ASP A 686 13.30 -30.83 7.51
N GLN A 687 13.18 -30.61 6.19
CA GLN A 687 12.26 -29.63 5.60
C GLN A 687 11.12 -30.36 4.88
N SER A 688 9.94 -30.34 5.51
CA SER A 688 8.66 -30.63 4.87
C SER A 688 8.12 -29.32 4.29
N VAL A 689 8.42 -29.02 3.03
CA VAL A 689 7.81 -27.89 2.31
C VAL A 689 6.46 -28.35 1.74
N GLY A 690 5.40 -28.18 2.54
CA GLY A 690 4.03 -28.52 2.14
C GLY A 690 3.54 -27.70 0.93
N ARG A 691 2.44 -28.16 0.32
CA ARG A 691 1.80 -27.50 -0.83
C ARG A 691 1.28 -26.09 -0.51
N GLU A 692 1.02 -25.83 0.77
CA GLU A 692 0.57 -24.57 1.34
C GLU A 692 1.69 -23.55 1.55
N VAL A 693 2.95 -23.98 1.46
CA VAL A 693 4.09 -23.10 1.67
C VAL A 693 4.24 -22.13 0.50
N LYS A 694 4.28 -20.84 0.84
CA LYS A 694 4.48 -19.73 -0.11
C LYS A 694 5.95 -19.60 -0.52
N LYS A 695 6.21 -19.01 -1.69
CA LYS A 695 7.53 -18.82 -2.30
C LYS A 695 8.57 -18.24 -1.35
N ASN A 696 8.20 -17.29 -0.50
CA ASN A 696 9.12 -16.67 0.48
C ASN A 696 9.63 -17.60 1.58
N ASN A 697 8.96 -18.73 1.77
CA ASN A 697 9.34 -19.75 2.73
C ASN A 697 9.88 -21.03 2.04
N ARG A 698 10.06 -21.00 0.71
CA ARG A 698 10.73 -22.05 -0.05
C ARG A 698 12.21 -21.69 -0.20
N LEU A 699 13.08 -22.69 -0.06
CA LEU A 699 14.50 -22.55 -0.35
C LEU A 699 14.72 -22.99 -1.79
N ILE A 700 14.59 -22.05 -2.73
CA ILE A 700 14.85 -22.32 -4.15
C ILE A 700 16.29 -21.91 -4.46
N ASP A 701 17.17 -22.89 -4.67
CA ASP A 701 18.60 -22.68 -4.81
C ASP A 701 19.24 -23.38 -6.03
N ALA A 702 20.58 -23.38 -6.07
CA ALA A 702 21.32 -24.01 -7.17
C ALA A 702 21.17 -25.55 -7.24
N ASN A 703 20.78 -26.20 -6.14
CA ASN A 703 20.51 -27.64 -6.13
C ASN A 703 19.21 -27.96 -6.88
N ASP A 704 18.16 -27.15 -6.72
CA ASP A 704 16.91 -27.28 -7.48
C ASP A 704 17.19 -27.21 -8.98
N ALA A 705 17.92 -26.17 -9.40
CA ALA A 705 18.35 -26.01 -10.78
C ALA A 705 19.14 -27.23 -11.29
N SER A 706 20.05 -27.74 -10.48
CA SER A 706 20.88 -28.92 -10.82
C SER A 706 20.05 -30.20 -10.92
N TRP A 707 19.02 -30.35 -10.09
CA TRP A 707 18.13 -31.50 -10.08
C TRP A 707 17.16 -31.47 -11.26
N ILE A 708 16.62 -30.29 -11.61
CA ILE A 708 15.83 -30.08 -12.83
C ILE A 708 16.67 -30.39 -14.07
N LEU A 709 17.92 -29.89 -14.13
CA LEU A 709 18.82 -30.19 -15.25
C LEU A 709 19.14 -31.70 -15.34
N SER A 710 19.33 -32.36 -14.19
CA SER A 710 19.59 -33.80 -14.13
C SER A 710 18.38 -34.62 -14.56
N PHE A 711 17.16 -34.19 -14.19
CA PHE A 711 15.91 -34.78 -14.65
C PHE A 711 15.81 -34.66 -16.19
N TYR A 712 16.01 -33.46 -16.73
CA TYR A 712 15.99 -33.21 -18.17
C TYR A 712 17.03 -34.07 -18.94
N ALA A 713 18.26 -34.16 -18.41
CA ALA A 713 19.31 -34.98 -19.02
C ALA A 713 18.96 -36.48 -19.02
N LYS A 714 18.30 -36.97 -17.97
CA LYS A 714 17.86 -38.36 -17.87
C LYS A 714 16.68 -38.64 -18.79
N ILE A 715 15.62 -37.83 -18.77
CA ILE A 715 14.44 -38.06 -19.62
C ILE A 715 14.77 -37.97 -21.12
N SER A 716 15.83 -37.23 -21.47
CA SER A 716 16.35 -37.15 -22.85
C SER A 716 17.29 -38.30 -23.24
N SER A 717 17.62 -39.20 -22.31
CA SER A 717 18.55 -40.31 -22.51
C SER A 717 17.82 -41.62 -22.79
N GLU A 718 18.35 -42.40 -23.73
CA GLU A 718 17.82 -43.73 -24.10
C GLU A 718 17.73 -44.68 -22.90
N ASP A 719 18.62 -44.55 -21.92
CA ASP A 719 18.69 -45.40 -20.73
C ASP A 719 17.47 -45.23 -19.79
N TYR A 720 16.69 -44.16 -19.95
CA TYR A 720 15.56 -43.80 -19.07
C TYR A 720 14.23 -43.65 -19.81
N LYS A 721 14.17 -43.92 -21.12
CA LYS A 721 12.98 -43.70 -21.96
C LYS A 721 11.72 -44.45 -21.53
N ASP A 722 11.88 -45.59 -20.86
CA ASP A 722 10.77 -46.45 -20.41
C ASP A 722 10.35 -46.15 -18.95
N MET A 723 10.96 -45.16 -18.31
CA MET A 723 10.66 -44.75 -16.94
C MET A 723 9.63 -43.61 -16.92
N THR A 724 8.75 -43.62 -15.92
CA THR A 724 7.82 -42.50 -15.68
C THR A 724 8.53 -41.32 -15.03
N ASP A 725 7.96 -40.11 -15.14
CA ASP A 725 8.46 -38.90 -14.48
C ASP A 725 8.72 -39.13 -12.98
N LYS A 726 7.82 -39.84 -12.28
CA LYS A 726 7.96 -40.19 -10.86
C LYS A 726 9.23 -41.03 -10.62
N GLN A 727 9.43 -42.07 -11.43
CA GLN A 727 10.59 -42.95 -11.31
C GLN A 727 11.91 -42.21 -11.60
N ILE A 728 11.92 -41.28 -12.56
CA ILE A 728 13.10 -40.49 -12.88
C ILE A 728 13.41 -39.50 -11.74
N TRP A 729 12.41 -38.81 -11.20
CA TRP A 729 12.58 -37.95 -10.02
C TRP A 729 13.09 -38.72 -8.79
N ASP A 730 12.63 -39.96 -8.58
CA ASP A 730 13.15 -40.85 -7.53
C ASP A 730 14.62 -41.22 -7.75
N VAL A 731 15.08 -41.31 -9.00
CA VAL A 731 16.50 -41.53 -9.31
C VAL A 731 17.33 -40.26 -9.09
N VAL A 732 16.82 -39.09 -9.48
CA VAL A 732 17.49 -37.79 -9.30
C VAL A 732 17.66 -37.46 -7.82
N SER A 733 16.64 -37.76 -7.01
CA SER A 733 16.60 -37.40 -5.58
C SER A 733 17.34 -38.37 -4.64
N LYS A 734 17.74 -39.55 -5.13
CA LYS A 734 18.55 -40.50 -4.35
C LYS A 734 19.97 -39.96 -4.16
N LYS A 735 20.30 -39.54 -2.93
CA LYS A 735 21.68 -39.29 -2.49
C LYS A 735 22.54 -40.53 -2.80
N LYS A 736 23.63 -40.33 -3.53
CA LYS A 736 24.77 -41.26 -3.49
C LYS A 736 25.55 -41.05 -2.21
#